data_AF-A0A6N2DV99-F1
#
_entry.id   AF-A0A6N2DV99-F1
#
_cell.length_a   1.000
_cell.length_b   1.000
_cell.length_c   1.000
_cell.angle_alpha   90.00
_cell.angle_beta   90.00
_cell.angle_gamma   90.00
#
_symmetry.space_group_name_H-M   'P 1'
#
loop_
_entity.id
_entity.type
_entity.pdbx_description
1 polymer ?
#
loop_
_entity_poly.entity_id
_entity_poly.type
_entity_poly.pdbx_seq_one_letter_code
_entity_poly.pdbx_strand_id
1 'polypeptide(L)'
;MLRETRRRARMGSRGGAVVTPSWWGARRFGIFVHSNLATVPAWAPIGQYADWYQSHLGEPVADVLLHPSPMVEVLAHHRERWGHVERLDDFWPLLTYDRFDADAWVDLARDAGMTYSVFVAKHHDGLCWWDAPNTERTVRHEGPRRDVMREFASACARADVVFGTYYSLLDWADPRYPTDAYVDEVLHPHVLDLVERYGSAVLWGDGHWGHGPDRWRSEELIARARELQPDLVVNDRWWIADPDVRTYEYQTPDHIVHTPWELCRGIGHSFCHNRAERAEHHMTAHEVVSLLTEVIAKGGNLLLNVGPAADGTIPELQAAPLRRAGTWVNAHDQLVNRSRPWHTWGDDHVRYLVPEGRDGTHGDVMPHDPRGPDVVDVVVVRPGSPFPAMSPAAGRVVSVSDRDGASIEWEQDSSGLRVRRTDRRPAGLAPVYRIGIEQPPAAPIELFSTVRNAPIDLTHRFDGTGVGSVVQLGDGLHAGPVTVPTGVTLRGLGTDRTVIRSDGPTAVILERGARLEHLTVQSAVERVAWFPVPVVRAAGDDVVVLGCTLDGHVLVDPGVHDAKVRASLLHGVVADGATRVVVSRCRLRGMRWDVGIDITGGHGHLIESCELHHHLCAVRLTGTLDSTVRGNQLESRWWGVHLVGTEASHVSGNSTVGTMRAVDIEGGTGAEISGNAVSDGDSGCIIERGATGAIVSGNRWERCRIGLLAWDAGTVTHHDNAGIDLHEPDHTVMIGPA
;
A
#
# COMPACT_ATOMS: atom_id res chain seq x y z
N MET A 1 27.67 -8.24 -45.66
CA MET A 1 26.88 -7.06 -45.23
C MET A 1 26.38 -7.13 -43.78
N LEU A 2 26.14 -8.31 -43.18
CA LEU A 2 25.74 -8.47 -41.75
C LEU A 2 26.86 -8.27 -40.69
N ARG A 3 28.07 -7.85 -41.10
CA ARG A 3 29.21 -7.62 -40.17
C ARG A 3 29.58 -6.15 -39.97
N GLU A 4 29.05 -5.22 -40.76
CA GLU A 4 29.35 -3.78 -40.62
C GLU A 4 28.35 -3.02 -39.74
N THR A 5 27.14 -3.55 -39.52
CA THR A 5 26.15 -2.94 -38.61
C THR A 5 26.55 -3.09 -37.14
N ARG A 6 27.37 -4.08 -36.77
CA ARG A 6 27.86 -4.29 -35.39
C ARG A 6 28.95 -3.32 -34.94
N ARG A 7 29.52 -2.50 -35.84
CA ARG A 7 30.66 -1.63 -35.51
C ARG A 7 30.27 -0.17 -35.21
N ARG A 8 29.04 0.24 -35.50
CA ARG A 8 28.53 1.60 -35.18
C ARG A 8 27.86 1.73 -33.80
N ALA A 9 27.60 0.62 -33.10
CA ALA A 9 27.04 0.66 -31.73
C ALA A 9 28.09 0.80 -30.61
N ARG A 10 29.39 0.94 -30.92
CA ARG A 10 30.48 0.93 -29.93
C ARG A 10 31.08 2.31 -29.59
N MET A 11 30.50 3.41 -30.08
CA MET A 11 30.91 4.77 -29.69
C MET A 11 29.67 5.65 -29.51
N GLY A 12 29.16 5.69 -28.28
CA GLY A 12 28.19 6.69 -27.86
C GLY A 12 27.12 6.18 -26.91
N SER A 13 27.45 5.99 -25.63
CA SER A 13 26.47 6.12 -24.54
C SER A 13 27.19 6.16 -23.18
N ARG A 14 27.68 7.36 -22.81
CA ARG A 14 27.70 7.74 -21.40
C ARG A 14 26.43 8.56 -21.18
N GLY A 15 25.49 8.04 -20.39
CA GLY A 15 24.34 8.78 -19.84
C GLY A 15 23.11 8.92 -20.74
N GLY A 16 22.47 7.81 -21.14
CA GLY A 16 21.11 7.84 -21.69
C GLY A 16 20.18 7.07 -20.75
N ALA A 17 19.10 7.71 -20.30
CA ALA A 17 18.06 7.07 -19.48
C ALA A 17 17.54 5.82 -20.21
N VAL A 18 17.42 4.70 -19.50
CA VAL A 18 16.82 3.48 -20.04
C VAL A 18 15.33 3.76 -20.31
N VAL A 19 14.91 3.59 -21.55
CA VAL A 19 13.51 3.74 -21.95
C VAL A 19 12.86 2.37 -21.79
N THR A 20 11.81 2.28 -20.98
CA THR A 20 11.05 1.03 -20.81
C THR A 20 10.57 0.52 -22.16
N PRO A 21 10.70 -0.79 -22.45
CA PRO A 21 10.23 -1.39 -23.69
C PRO A 21 8.78 -1.02 -24.02
N SER A 22 8.50 -0.78 -25.31
CA SER A 22 7.18 -0.32 -25.78
C SER A 22 6.04 -1.29 -25.43
N TRP A 23 6.34 -2.59 -25.31
CA TRP A 23 5.36 -3.59 -24.95
C TRP A 23 4.79 -3.36 -23.54
N TRP A 24 5.59 -2.83 -22.59
CA TRP A 24 5.18 -2.67 -21.20
C TRP A 24 4.10 -1.58 -21.06
N GLY A 25 4.27 -0.46 -21.77
CA GLY A 25 3.27 0.60 -21.82
C GLY A 25 2.00 0.21 -22.59
N ALA A 26 2.03 -0.84 -23.40
CA ALA A 26 0.88 -1.36 -24.14
C ALA A 26 0.16 -2.51 -23.41
N ARG A 27 0.71 -2.99 -22.29
CA ARG A 27 0.21 -4.15 -21.53
C ARG A 27 0.02 -3.75 -20.07
N ARG A 28 -1.12 -3.11 -19.76
CA ARG A 28 -1.34 -2.41 -18.47
C ARG A 28 -1.75 -3.31 -17.29
N PHE A 29 -2.18 -4.54 -17.57
CA PHE A 29 -2.70 -5.45 -16.56
C PHE A 29 -2.02 -6.82 -16.64
N GLY A 30 -1.44 -7.28 -15.53
CA GLY A 30 -0.69 -8.53 -15.45
C GLY A 30 -1.12 -9.43 -14.30
N ILE A 31 -0.85 -10.73 -14.45
CA ILE A 31 -1.04 -11.74 -13.42
C ILE A 31 0.27 -11.96 -12.66
N PHE A 32 0.22 -11.90 -11.33
CA PHE A 32 1.30 -12.38 -10.48
C PHE A 32 0.91 -13.72 -9.90
N VAL A 33 1.81 -14.70 -9.84
CA VAL A 33 1.54 -15.99 -9.23
C VAL A 33 2.56 -16.29 -8.14
N HIS A 34 2.08 -16.36 -6.88
CA HIS A 34 2.90 -16.67 -5.70
C HIS A 34 2.63 -18.07 -5.17
N SER A 35 3.65 -18.91 -5.16
CA SER A 35 3.65 -20.19 -4.46
C SER A 35 5.06 -20.52 -3.94
N ASN A 36 5.12 -21.18 -2.80
CA ASN A 36 6.34 -21.63 -2.12
C ASN A 36 5.97 -22.79 -1.17
N LEU A 37 6.86 -23.26 -0.29
CA LEU A 37 6.51 -24.35 0.64
C LEU A 37 5.36 -23.98 1.59
N ALA A 38 5.24 -22.70 1.95
CA ALA A 38 4.15 -22.21 2.79
C ALA A 38 2.77 -22.29 2.10
N THR A 39 2.70 -22.62 0.80
CA THR A 39 1.44 -22.95 0.11
C THR A 39 0.75 -24.21 0.67
N VAL A 40 1.47 -25.10 1.34
CA VAL A 40 0.88 -26.28 1.97
C VAL A 40 0.11 -25.93 3.25
N PRO A 41 0.73 -25.27 4.27
CA PRO A 41 -0.03 -24.79 5.41
C PRO A 41 -1.00 -23.68 5.01
N ALA A 42 -0.66 -22.83 4.03
CA ALA A 42 -1.48 -21.77 3.44
C ALA A 42 -2.25 -20.97 4.49
N TRP A 43 -1.56 -20.45 5.50
CA TRP A 43 -2.21 -19.84 6.65
C TRP A 43 -1.42 -18.68 7.23
N ALA A 44 -2.10 -17.56 7.44
CA ALA A 44 -1.68 -16.45 8.28
C ALA A 44 -2.93 -15.71 8.79
N PRO A 45 -2.83 -14.91 9.86
CA PRO A 45 -3.91 -14.01 10.26
C PRO A 45 -4.33 -13.10 9.11
N ILE A 46 -5.62 -12.76 9.04
CA ILE A 46 -6.12 -11.84 8.00
C ILE A 46 -5.35 -10.51 8.09
N GLY A 47 -4.81 -10.05 6.96
CA GLY A 47 -3.94 -8.88 6.89
C GLY A 47 -2.43 -9.18 6.80
N GLN A 48 -2.02 -10.45 6.97
CA GLN A 48 -0.64 -10.92 6.83
C GLN A 48 -0.39 -11.86 5.66
N TYR A 49 0.89 -12.05 5.35
CA TYR A 49 1.36 -12.86 4.23
C TYR A 49 1.57 -14.31 4.65
N ALA A 50 0.83 -15.23 4.03
CA ALA A 50 0.97 -16.66 4.30
C ALA A 50 2.32 -17.22 3.83
N ASP A 51 2.95 -16.60 2.84
CA ASP A 51 4.27 -16.96 2.31
C ASP A 51 5.42 -16.80 3.34
N TRP A 52 5.21 -16.06 4.43
CA TRP A 52 6.17 -15.85 5.52
C TRP A 52 6.05 -16.88 6.66
N TYR A 53 5.32 -17.98 6.44
CA TYR A 53 5.02 -18.99 7.46
C TYR A 53 6.23 -19.44 8.28
N GLN A 54 7.39 -19.66 7.64
CA GLN A 54 8.63 -20.05 8.33
C GLN A 54 9.05 -19.03 9.39
N SER A 55 9.09 -17.74 9.04
CA SER A 55 9.35 -16.66 9.99
C SER A 55 8.28 -16.61 11.07
N HIS A 56 7.00 -16.73 10.70
CA HIS A 56 5.91 -16.66 11.66
C HIS A 56 5.89 -17.82 12.68
N LEU A 57 6.48 -18.97 12.36
CA LEU A 57 6.73 -20.07 13.30
C LEU A 57 7.84 -19.74 14.32
N GLY A 58 8.57 -18.64 14.14
CA GLY A 58 9.71 -18.27 14.98
C GLY A 58 10.99 -19.02 14.63
N GLU A 59 11.07 -19.65 13.44
CA GLU A 59 12.34 -20.17 12.95
C GLU A 59 13.35 -19.00 12.81
N PRO A 60 14.62 -19.19 13.21
CA PRO A 60 15.62 -18.14 13.12
C PRO A 60 16.04 -17.94 11.67
N VAL A 61 15.35 -17.03 10.98
CA VAL A 61 15.62 -16.63 9.60
C VAL A 61 16.18 -15.20 9.56
N ALA A 62 17.05 -14.93 8.59
CA ALA A 62 17.70 -13.64 8.44
C ALA A 62 16.77 -12.61 7.75
N ASP A 63 17.06 -11.33 7.99
CA ASP A 63 16.51 -10.20 7.23
C ASP A 63 14.98 -10.09 7.21
N VAL A 64 14.34 -10.52 8.31
CA VAL A 64 12.91 -10.30 8.56
C VAL A 64 12.69 -8.84 8.92
N LEU A 65 12.02 -8.12 8.04
CA LEU A 65 11.60 -6.75 8.27
C LEU A 65 10.08 -6.68 8.33
N LEU A 66 9.58 -5.77 9.15
CA LEU A 66 8.16 -5.38 9.26
C LEU A 66 7.22 -6.45 9.81
N HIS A 67 7.40 -7.75 9.53
CA HIS A 67 6.47 -8.79 9.97
C HIS A 67 6.68 -9.19 11.45
N PRO A 68 5.62 -9.27 12.27
CA PRO A 68 5.71 -9.83 13.63
C PRO A 68 6.22 -11.28 13.57
N SER A 69 7.17 -11.61 14.44
CA SER A 69 7.77 -12.95 14.49
C SER A 69 8.22 -13.31 15.92
N PRO A 70 7.88 -14.52 16.44
CA PRO A 70 6.82 -15.40 15.91
C PRO A 70 5.44 -14.74 15.98
N MET A 71 4.47 -15.30 15.26
CA MET A 71 3.06 -14.92 15.38
C MET A 71 2.31 -15.97 16.18
N VAL A 72 1.74 -15.59 17.34
CA VAL A 72 1.06 -16.52 18.25
C VAL A 72 -0.14 -17.21 17.62
N GLU A 73 -0.84 -16.56 16.70
CA GLU A 73 -1.94 -17.16 15.96
C GLU A 73 -1.44 -18.24 14.99
N VAL A 74 -0.28 -18.03 14.36
CA VAL A 74 0.37 -19.03 13.49
C VAL A 74 0.85 -20.21 14.33
N LEU A 75 1.44 -19.97 15.49
CA LEU A 75 1.83 -21.02 16.44
C LEU A 75 0.62 -21.85 16.90
N ALA A 76 -0.49 -21.19 17.23
CA ALA A 76 -1.74 -21.85 17.61
C ALA A 76 -2.27 -22.74 16.48
N HIS A 77 -2.37 -22.19 15.26
CA HIS A 77 -2.80 -22.94 14.08
C HIS A 77 -1.89 -24.13 13.77
N HIS A 78 -0.58 -23.90 13.83
CA HIS A 78 0.42 -24.93 13.55
C HIS A 78 0.31 -26.07 14.57
N ARG A 79 0.23 -25.75 15.86
CA ARG A 79 0.07 -26.77 16.91
C ARG A 79 -1.19 -27.61 16.73
N GLU A 80 -2.31 -26.98 16.38
CA GLU A 80 -3.60 -27.65 16.22
C GLU A 80 -3.62 -28.58 15.00
N ARG A 81 -3.16 -28.08 13.84
CA ARG A 81 -3.32 -28.77 12.55
C ARG A 81 -2.10 -29.58 12.12
N TRP A 82 -0.93 -29.14 12.55
CA TRP A 82 0.37 -29.59 12.05
C TRP A 82 1.34 -29.93 13.17
N GLY A 83 0.88 -30.21 14.40
CA GLY A 83 1.77 -30.52 15.53
C GLY A 83 2.67 -31.77 15.37
N HIS A 84 2.61 -32.46 14.23
CA HIS A 84 3.48 -33.55 13.81
C HIS A 84 4.54 -33.13 12.79
N VAL A 85 4.49 -31.88 12.31
CA VAL A 85 5.47 -31.23 11.44
C VAL A 85 6.37 -30.38 12.33
N GLU A 86 7.69 -30.54 12.20
CA GLU A 86 8.65 -29.83 13.06
C GLU A 86 9.26 -28.61 12.36
N ARG A 87 9.43 -28.68 11.04
CA ARG A 87 10.06 -27.64 10.21
C ARG A 87 9.25 -27.36 8.95
N LEU A 88 9.41 -26.17 8.38
CA LEU A 88 8.77 -25.83 7.10
C LEU A 88 9.06 -26.90 6.01
N ASP A 89 10.28 -27.43 5.96
CA ASP A 89 10.71 -28.40 4.95
C ASP A 89 9.96 -29.73 5.00
N ASP A 90 9.37 -30.11 6.14
CA ASP A 90 8.58 -31.33 6.25
C ASP A 90 7.26 -31.25 5.45
N PHE A 91 6.84 -30.04 5.05
CA PHE A 91 5.69 -29.84 4.17
C PHE A 91 5.99 -30.17 2.70
N TRP A 92 7.25 -30.26 2.28
CA TRP A 92 7.61 -30.39 0.86
C TRP A 92 6.94 -31.59 0.16
N PRO A 93 6.89 -32.80 0.74
CA PRO A 93 6.19 -33.93 0.11
C PRO A 93 4.68 -33.70 -0.08
N LEU A 94 4.08 -32.73 0.61
CA LEU A 94 2.67 -32.38 0.53
C LEU A 94 2.38 -31.28 -0.52
N LEU A 95 3.41 -30.69 -1.12
CA LEU A 95 3.29 -29.75 -2.24
C LEU A 95 3.21 -30.53 -3.56
N THR A 96 2.04 -31.07 -3.89
CA THR A 96 1.88 -32.08 -4.96
C THR A 96 1.77 -31.49 -6.36
N TYR A 97 1.02 -30.39 -6.54
CA TYR A 97 0.70 -29.83 -7.86
C TYR A 97 0.11 -30.87 -8.85
N ASP A 98 -0.56 -31.89 -8.34
CA ASP A 98 -1.14 -32.99 -9.12
C ASP A 98 -2.31 -32.55 -10.02
N ARG A 99 -2.91 -31.39 -9.72
CA ARG A 99 -3.99 -30.76 -10.49
C ARG A 99 -3.54 -29.46 -11.18
N PHE A 100 -2.24 -29.21 -11.24
CA PHE A 100 -1.67 -28.08 -11.97
C PHE A 100 -1.91 -28.22 -13.48
N ASP A 101 -2.39 -27.13 -14.08
CA ASP A 101 -2.56 -26.97 -15.52
C ASP A 101 -2.12 -25.55 -15.91
N ALA A 102 -1.01 -25.46 -16.65
CA ALA A 102 -0.45 -24.21 -17.13
C ALA A 102 -1.40 -23.47 -18.08
N ASP A 103 -2.13 -24.19 -18.94
CA ASP A 103 -3.09 -23.58 -19.87
C ASP A 103 -4.27 -23.00 -19.09
N ALA A 104 -4.74 -23.69 -18.03
CA ALA A 104 -5.82 -23.17 -17.19
C ALA A 104 -5.45 -21.86 -16.46
N TRP A 105 -4.20 -21.72 -16.01
CA TRP A 105 -3.71 -20.46 -15.41
C TRP A 105 -3.66 -19.33 -16.44
N VAL A 106 -3.18 -19.62 -17.66
CA VAL A 106 -3.10 -18.64 -18.74
C VAL A 106 -4.49 -18.26 -19.26
N ASP A 107 -5.42 -19.21 -19.35
CA ASP A 107 -6.81 -18.95 -19.70
C ASP A 107 -7.48 -18.03 -18.68
N LEU A 108 -7.21 -18.22 -17.37
CA LEU A 108 -7.68 -17.27 -16.35
C LEU A 108 -7.12 -15.86 -16.58
N ALA A 109 -5.82 -15.74 -16.88
CA ALA A 109 -5.20 -14.44 -17.17
C ALA A 109 -5.88 -13.75 -18.37
N ARG A 110 -6.11 -14.49 -19.46
CA ARG A 110 -6.80 -13.98 -20.66
C ARG A 110 -8.26 -13.62 -20.39
N ASP A 111 -8.98 -14.48 -19.68
CA ASP A 111 -10.36 -14.22 -19.27
C ASP A 111 -10.46 -12.93 -18.47
N ALA A 112 -9.47 -12.64 -17.62
CA ALA A 112 -9.35 -11.41 -16.84
C ALA A 112 -8.90 -10.17 -17.65
N GLY A 113 -8.39 -10.36 -18.88
CA GLY A 113 -7.79 -9.30 -19.70
C GLY A 113 -6.35 -8.96 -19.33
N MET A 114 -5.66 -9.86 -18.61
CA MET A 114 -4.25 -9.72 -18.28
C MET A 114 -3.37 -10.15 -19.47
N THR A 115 -2.32 -9.39 -19.74
CA THR A 115 -1.51 -9.50 -20.98
C THR A 115 -0.04 -9.78 -20.71
N TYR A 116 0.39 -9.78 -19.44
CA TYR A 116 1.70 -10.26 -19.01
C TYR A 116 1.58 -11.01 -17.69
N SER A 117 2.60 -11.79 -17.37
CA SER A 117 2.65 -12.64 -16.18
C SER A 117 3.99 -12.50 -15.47
N VAL A 118 3.98 -12.59 -14.16
CA VAL A 118 5.17 -12.77 -13.33
C VAL A 118 4.94 -14.00 -12.47
N PHE A 119 5.80 -15.02 -12.59
CA PHE A 119 5.75 -16.21 -11.74
C PHE A 119 6.90 -16.18 -10.72
N VAL A 120 6.61 -16.43 -9.45
CA VAL A 120 7.62 -16.60 -8.40
C VAL A 120 8.48 -17.81 -8.71
N ALA A 121 9.67 -17.55 -9.24
CA ALA A 121 10.65 -18.59 -9.53
C ALA A 121 11.26 -19.12 -8.24
N LYS A 122 11.60 -18.21 -7.32
CA LYS A 122 12.13 -18.51 -5.98
C LYS A 122 11.66 -17.45 -4.98
N HIS A 123 11.05 -17.86 -3.88
CA HIS A 123 10.70 -16.99 -2.75
C HIS A 123 11.81 -17.02 -1.67
N HIS A 124 11.61 -16.31 -0.56
CA HIS A 124 12.56 -16.23 0.57
C HIS A 124 12.90 -17.61 1.18
N ASP A 125 12.01 -18.60 1.07
CA ASP A 125 12.22 -19.98 1.56
C ASP A 125 13.20 -20.79 0.68
N GLY A 126 13.68 -20.22 -0.42
CA GLY A 126 14.70 -20.81 -1.29
C GLY A 126 14.20 -21.89 -2.25
N LEU A 127 12.91 -22.24 -2.24
CA LEU A 127 12.37 -23.27 -3.13
C LEU A 127 12.34 -22.76 -4.58
N CYS A 128 13.03 -23.44 -5.49
CA CYS A 128 13.07 -23.10 -6.91
C CYS A 128 12.00 -23.88 -7.72
N TRP A 129 11.17 -23.17 -8.48
CA TRP A 129 10.10 -23.72 -9.33
C TRP A 129 10.56 -24.27 -10.69
N TRP A 130 11.88 -24.42 -10.87
CA TRP A 130 12.52 -24.97 -12.06
C TRP A 130 13.77 -25.75 -11.67
N ASP A 131 14.39 -26.43 -12.64
CA ASP A 131 15.67 -27.16 -12.47
C ASP A 131 16.86 -26.20 -12.34
N ALA A 132 16.91 -25.44 -11.24
CA ALA A 132 17.86 -24.37 -11.01
C ALA A 132 19.30 -24.89 -10.86
N PRO A 133 20.30 -24.21 -11.44
CA PRO A 133 21.69 -24.65 -11.31
C PRO A 133 22.19 -24.54 -9.86
N ASN A 134 23.14 -25.41 -9.49
CA ASN A 134 23.88 -25.35 -8.22
C ASN A 134 23.03 -25.45 -6.93
N THR A 135 21.83 -26.06 -7.01
CA THR A 135 20.98 -26.39 -5.85
C THR A 135 20.14 -27.65 -6.13
N GLU A 136 19.90 -28.45 -5.09
CA GLU A 136 18.91 -29.55 -5.13
C GLU A 136 17.54 -29.08 -4.61
N ARG A 137 17.43 -27.84 -4.12
CA ARG A 137 16.19 -27.26 -3.57
C ARG A 137 15.21 -26.83 -4.65
N THR A 138 14.79 -27.80 -5.46
CA THR A 138 13.94 -27.56 -6.63
C THR A 138 12.73 -28.48 -6.66
N VAL A 139 11.62 -28.00 -7.22
CA VAL A 139 10.40 -28.79 -7.45
C VAL A 139 10.60 -29.98 -8.39
N ARG A 140 11.76 -30.08 -9.07
CA ARG A 140 12.15 -31.24 -9.89
C ARG A 140 12.67 -32.40 -9.04
N HIS A 141 13.21 -32.11 -7.87
CA HIS A 141 13.79 -33.11 -6.97
C HIS A 141 12.73 -33.73 -6.05
N GLU A 142 11.88 -32.90 -5.46
CA GLU A 142 10.81 -33.29 -4.51
C GLU A 142 9.54 -32.44 -4.73
N GLY A 143 8.39 -32.94 -4.30
CA GLY A 143 7.09 -32.29 -4.54
C GLY A 143 6.53 -32.59 -5.93
N PRO A 144 6.31 -31.60 -6.82
CA PRO A 144 5.70 -31.81 -8.14
C PRO A 144 6.49 -32.72 -9.10
N ARG A 145 7.80 -32.85 -8.89
CA ARG A 145 8.78 -33.61 -9.72
C ARG A 145 8.67 -33.29 -11.22
N ARG A 146 8.38 -32.02 -11.55
CA ARG A 146 8.19 -31.51 -12.93
C ARG A 146 8.66 -30.07 -13.07
N ASP A 147 8.82 -29.60 -14.31
CA ASP A 147 9.30 -28.25 -14.62
C ASP A 147 8.12 -27.29 -14.80
N VAL A 148 7.51 -26.90 -13.68
CA VAL A 148 6.32 -26.03 -13.64
C VAL A 148 6.59 -24.71 -14.36
N MET A 149 7.79 -24.14 -14.17
CA MET A 149 8.24 -22.92 -14.85
C MET A 149 8.21 -23.04 -16.38
N ARG A 150 8.74 -24.13 -16.94
CA ARG A 150 8.74 -24.37 -18.39
C ARG A 150 7.34 -24.48 -18.96
N GLU A 151 6.48 -25.22 -18.27
CA GLU A 151 5.10 -25.45 -18.71
C GLU A 151 4.32 -24.14 -18.76
N PHE A 152 4.45 -23.31 -17.72
CA PHE A 152 3.81 -21.99 -17.67
C PHE A 152 4.38 -21.02 -18.71
N ALA A 153 5.71 -20.90 -18.83
CA ALA A 153 6.33 -20.07 -19.86
C ALA A 153 5.90 -20.47 -21.28
N SER A 154 5.78 -21.77 -21.54
CA SER A 154 5.30 -22.29 -22.82
C SER A 154 3.82 -21.99 -23.07
N ALA A 155 2.97 -22.04 -22.04
CA ALA A 155 1.56 -21.67 -22.15
C ALA A 155 1.39 -20.18 -22.41
N CYS A 156 2.13 -19.33 -21.71
CA CYS A 156 2.18 -17.88 -21.95
C CYS A 156 2.56 -17.56 -23.41
N ALA A 157 3.61 -18.21 -23.93
CA ALA A 157 4.03 -18.03 -25.31
C ALA A 157 2.96 -18.45 -26.35
N ARG A 158 2.20 -19.53 -26.10
CA ARG A 158 1.09 -19.95 -26.98
C ARG A 158 -0.08 -18.96 -26.98
N ALA A 159 -0.24 -18.24 -25.88
CA ALA A 159 -1.37 -17.37 -25.60
C ALA A 159 -1.10 -15.87 -25.85
N ASP A 160 0.11 -15.51 -26.28
CA ASP A 160 0.57 -14.11 -26.36
C ASP A 160 0.45 -13.36 -25.02
N VAL A 161 0.76 -14.05 -23.92
CA VAL A 161 0.96 -13.43 -22.59
C VAL A 161 2.46 -13.28 -22.38
N VAL A 162 2.94 -12.08 -22.09
CA VAL A 162 4.37 -11.84 -21.87
C VAL A 162 4.80 -12.56 -20.59
N PHE A 163 5.79 -13.43 -20.68
CA PHE A 163 6.28 -14.21 -19.55
C PHE A 163 7.41 -13.48 -18.80
N GLY A 164 7.33 -13.46 -17.47
CA GLY A 164 8.27 -12.82 -16.57
C GLY A 164 8.42 -13.61 -15.28
N THR A 165 9.46 -13.31 -14.51
CA THR A 165 9.85 -14.07 -13.32
C THR A 165 10.12 -13.16 -12.15
N TYR A 166 9.59 -13.54 -10.99
CA TYR A 166 10.02 -13.01 -9.71
C TYR A 166 11.18 -13.83 -9.15
N TYR A 167 12.14 -13.17 -8.52
CA TYR A 167 13.24 -13.82 -7.83
C TYR A 167 13.55 -13.09 -6.53
N SER A 168 13.55 -13.82 -5.40
CA SER A 168 14.02 -13.27 -4.14
C SER A 168 15.54 -13.35 -4.01
N LEU A 169 16.14 -12.22 -3.67
CA LEU A 169 17.56 -12.13 -3.32
C LEU A 169 17.84 -12.78 -1.95
N LEU A 170 16.85 -12.84 -1.06
CA LEU A 170 16.91 -13.62 0.19
C LEU A 170 16.84 -15.12 -0.09
N ASP A 171 17.51 -15.91 0.75
CA ASP A 171 17.43 -17.36 0.73
C ASP A 171 17.64 -17.91 2.14
N TRP A 172 16.55 -18.19 2.85
CA TRP A 172 16.58 -18.69 4.21
C TRP A 172 17.05 -20.15 4.33
N ALA A 173 17.14 -20.87 3.20
CA ALA A 173 17.50 -22.27 3.17
C ALA A 173 18.96 -22.51 2.70
N ASP A 174 19.54 -21.61 1.92
CA ASP A 174 20.91 -21.76 1.42
C ASP A 174 21.96 -21.33 2.47
N PRO A 175 22.82 -22.23 2.97
CA PRO A 175 23.83 -21.90 3.98
C PRO A 175 24.92 -20.94 3.46
N ARG A 176 25.03 -20.75 2.15
CA ARG A 176 25.93 -19.73 1.56
C ARG A 176 25.34 -18.34 1.68
N TYR A 177 24.03 -18.19 1.88
CA TYR A 177 23.43 -16.87 2.07
C TYR A 177 24.04 -16.21 3.32
N PRO A 178 24.52 -14.95 3.27
CA PRO A 178 24.52 -13.99 2.16
C PRO A 178 25.95 -13.68 1.64
N THR A 179 26.77 -14.71 1.46
CA THR A 179 28.18 -14.59 1.08
C THR A 179 28.37 -14.32 -0.41
N ASP A 180 29.60 -13.96 -0.81
CA ASP A 180 29.96 -13.86 -2.23
C ASP A 180 29.75 -15.17 -2.98
N ALA A 181 29.94 -16.32 -2.33
CA ALA A 181 29.68 -17.63 -2.91
C ALA A 181 28.19 -17.81 -3.26
N TYR A 182 27.26 -17.31 -2.43
CA TYR A 182 25.84 -17.31 -2.78
C TYR A 182 25.57 -16.44 -4.02
N VAL A 183 26.21 -15.27 -4.11
CA VAL A 183 26.05 -14.36 -5.25
C VAL A 183 26.58 -14.98 -6.54
N ASP A 184 27.81 -15.51 -6.51
CA ASP A 184 28.51 -16.06 -7.68
C ASP A 184 27.97 -17.43 -8.14
N GLU A 185 27.56 -18.28 -7.18
CA GLU A 185 27.18 -19.66 -7.48
C GLU A 185 25.67 -19.88 -7.54
N VAL A 186 24.86 -19.01 -6.93
CA VAL A 186 23.40 -19.19 -6.81
C VAL A 186 22.66 -18.04 -7.50
N LEU A 187 22.68 -16.84 -6.92
CA LEU A 187 21.87 -15.70 -7.37
C LEU A 187 22.10 -15.37 -8.85
N HIS A 188 23.35 -15.10 -9.25
CA HIS A 188 23.66 -14.71 -10.63
C HIS A 188 23.37 -15.83 -11.62
N PRO A 189 23.84 -17.08 -11.42
CA PRO A 189 23.50 -18.20 -12.29
C PRO A 189 22.00 -18.46 -12.41
N HIS A 190 21.24 -18.38 -11.31
CA HIS A 190 19.79 -18.59 -11.33
C HIS A 190 19.08 -17.56 -12.21
N VAL A 191 19.36 -16.28 -12.00
CA VAL A 191 18.69 -15.19 -12.72
C VAL A 191 19.03 -15.22 -14.21
N LEU A 192 20.29 -15.43 -14.57
CA LEU A 192 20.70 -15.54 -15.98
C LEU A 192 20.06 -16.75 -16.66
N ASP A 193 19.95 -17.86 -15.93
CA ASP A 193 19.33 -19.08 -16.42
C ASP A 193 17.81 -18.93 -16.67
N LEU A 194 17.11 -18.17 -15.84
CA LEU A 194 15.70 -17.79 -16.06
C LEU A 194 15.52 -16.98 -17.35
N VAL A 195 16.42 -16.03 -17.60
CA VAL A 195 16.39 -15.20 -18.82
C VAL A 195 16.74 -16.05 -20.05
N GLU A 196 17.81 -16.83 -20.00
CA GLU A 196 18.32 -17.61 -21.14
C GLU A 196 17.41 -18.78 -21.52
N ARG A 197 17.02 -19.63 -20.55
CA ARG A 197 16.29 -20.87 -20.84
C ARG A 197 14.78 -20.69 -20.98
N TYR A 198 14.20 -19.67 -20.35
CA TYR A 198 12.75 -19.47 -20.30
C TYR A 198 12.30 -18.18 -20.97
N GLY A 199 13.23 -17.30 -21.37
CA GLY A 199 12.91 -16.08 -22.10
C GLY A 199 12.19 -15.03 -21.25
N SER A 200 12.49 -14.98 -19.95
CA SER A 200 11.89 -14.01 -19.03
C SER A 200 12.06 -12.57 -19.55
N ALA A 201 10.95 -11.87 -19.75
CA ALA A 201 10.90 -10.48 -20.21
C ALA A 201 10.78 -9.49 -19.04
N VAL A 202 10.52 -9.98 -17.82
CA VAL A 202 10.47 -9.17 -16.60
C VAL A 202 11.31 -9.86 -15.52
N LEU A 203 12.28 -9.14 -14.95
CA LEU A 203 12.94 -9.54 -13.71
C LEU A 203 12.35 -8.73 -12.55
N TRP A 204 11.42 -9.35 -11.83
CA TRP A 204 10.81 -8.76 -10.65
C TRP A 204 11.61 -9.17 -9.41
N GLY A 205 12.49 -8.29 -8.93
CA GLY A 205 13.36 -8.55 -7.78
C GLY A 205 12.63 -8.29 -6.46
N ASP A 206 13.11 -8.91 -5.39
CA ASP A 206 12.62 -8.64 -4.04
C ASP A 206 13.59 -9.15 -2.98
N GLY A 207 13.41 -8.73 -1.73
CA GLY A 207 14.35 -9.11 -0.68
C GLY A 207 15.69 -8.38 -0.77
N HIS A 208 15.76 -7.35 -1.61
CA HIS A 208 16.99 -6.57 -1.80
C HIS A 208 17.52 -6.11 -0.45
N TRP A 209 16.68 -5.64 0.47
CA TRP A 209 17.06 -5.12 1.79
C TRP A 209 18.05 -5.96 2.62
N GLY A 210 18.21 -7.26 2.35
CA GLY A 210 19.19 -8.11 3.03
C GLY A 210 20.63 -7.54 2.99
N HIS A 211 21.11 -7.08 1.82
CA HIS A 211 22.49 -6.55 1.68
C HIS A 211 22.69 -5.51 0.58
N GLY A 212 23.45 -4.45 0.81
CA GLY A 212 23.61 -3.36 -0.16
C GLY A 212 24.12 -3.75 -1.56
N PRO A 213 24.06 -2.81 -2.53
CA PRO A 213 24.40 -3.03 -3.94
C PRO A 213 25.78 -3.68 -4.16
N ASP A 214 26.76 -3.39 -3.30
CA ASP A 214 28.11 -3.96 -3.36
C ASP A 214 28.12 -5.49 -3.20
N ARG A 215 27.24 -6.04 -2.35
CA ARG A 215 27.14 -7.49 -2.14
C ARG A 215 26.43 -8.14 -3.32
N TRP A 216 25.26 -7.62 -3.68
CA TRP A 216 24.43 -8.23 -4.73
C TRP A 216 25.04 -8.15 -6.11
N ARG A 217 25.86 -7.12 -6.38
CA ARG A 217 26.44 -6.88 -7.71
C ARG A 217 25.37 -6.88 -8.80
N SER A 218 24.17 -6.36 -8.48
CA SER A 218 23.00 -6.41 -9.37
C SER A 218 23.22 -5.66 -10.67
N GLU A 219 24.00 -4.57 -10.67
CA GLU A 219 24.39 -3.85 -11.89
C GLU A 219 25.08 -4.78 -12.90
N GLU A 220 26.02 -5.61 -12.45
CA GLU A 220 26.70 -6.61 -13.28
C GLU A 220 25.72 -7.67 -13.79
N LEU A 221 24.89 -8.20 -12.90
CA LEU A 221 23.90 -9.23 -13.21
C LEU A 221 22.90 -8.74 -14.27
N ILE A 222 22.32 -7.57 -14.06
CA ILE A 222 21.31 -6.98 -14.96
C ILE A 222 21.93 -6.62 -16.30
N ALA A 223 23.17 -6.11 -16.34
CA ALA A 223 23.88 -5.87 -17.60
C ALA A 223 24.01 -7.18 -18.42
N ARG A 224 24.41 -8.28 -17.78
CA ARG A 224 24.52 -9.61 -18.43
C ARG A 224 23.15 -10.16 -18.85
N ALA A 225 22.11 -9.96 -18.04
CA ALA A 225 20.75 -10.36 -18.39
C ALA A 225 20.25 -9.60 -19.64
N ARG A 226 20.58 -8.30 -19.77
CA ARG A 226 20.22 -7.48 -20.94
C ARG A 226 20.98 -7.86 -22.21
N GLU A 227 22.18 -8.45 -22.10
CA GLU A 227 22.87 -9.02 -23.26
C GLU A 227 22.10 -10.22 -23.85
N LEU A 228 21.38 -10.97 -23.01
CA LEU A 228 20.54 -12.10 -23.40
C LEU A 228 19.15 -11.64 -23.86
N GLN A 229 18.57 -10.65 -23.17
CA GLN A 229 17.24 -10.08 -23.44
C GLN A 229 17.29 -8.55 -23.42
N PRO A 230 17.49 -7.89 -24.58
CA PRO A 230 17.60 -6.42 -24.65
C PRO A 230 16.34 -5.67 -24.20
N ASP A 231 15.16 -6.26 -24.40
CA ASP A 231 13.85 -5.67 -24.05
C ASP A 231 13.37 -6.11 -22.65
N LEU A 232 14.31 -6.43 -21.75
CA LEU A 232 14.02 -6.83 -20.38
C LEU A 232 13.50 -5.65 -19.55
N VAL A 233 12.47 -5.87 -18.75
CA VAL A 233 11.98 -4.93 -17.73
C VAL A 233 12.49 -5.36 -16.36
N VAL A 234 13.06 -4.43 -15.62
CA VAL A 234 13.63 -4.63 -14.28
C VAL A 234 13.01 -3.65 -13.30
N ASN A 235 12.46 -4.16 -12.20
CA ASN A 235 11.86 -3.31 -11.16
C ASN A 235 12.92 -2.63 -10.27
N ASP A 236 12.47 -1.77 -9.36
CA ASP A 236 13.30 -0.99 -8.43
C ASP A 236 13.82 -1.77 -7.21
N ARG A 237 13.54 -3.08 -7.13
CA ARG A 237 13.92 -3.94 -6.01
C ARG A 237 15.15 -4.81 -6.29
N TRP A 238 16.07 -4.32 -7.12
CA TRP A 238 17.38 -4.94 -7.40
C TRP A 238 18.56 -4.13 -6.84
N TRP A 239 18.32 -2.97 -6.21
CA TRP A 239 19.38 -2.04 -5.79
C TRP A 239 20.31 -1.56 -6.90
N ILE A 240 19.76 -1.39 -8.11
CA ILE A 240 20.43 -0.73 -9.24
C ILE A 240 20.11 0.77 -9.24
N ALA A 241 21.00 1.59 -9.83
CA ALA A 241 20.85 3.05 -9.81
C ALA A 241 19.64 3.53 -10.64
N ASP A 242 19.42 2.90 -11.79
CA ASP A 242 18.41 3.29 -12.78
C ASP A 242 17.48 2.10 -13.11
N PRO A 243 16.48 1.77 -12.26
CA PRO A 243 15.50 0.74 -12.57
C PRO A 243 14.51 1.21 -13.65
N ASP A 244 13.93 0.26 -14.40
CA ASP A 244 12.98 0.58 -15.47
C ASP A 244 11.61 0.98 -14.92
N VAL A 245 11.20 0.37 -13.80
CA VAL A 245 9.86 0.48 -13.22
C VAL A 245 9.95 0.59 -11.70
N ARG A 246 9.31 1.63 -11.15
CA ARG A 246 9.14 1.79 -9.70
C ARG A 246 7.98 0.91 -9.19
N THR A 247 8.13 0.26 -8.03
CA THR A 247 7.05 -0.56 -7.47
C THR A 247 6.32 0.14 -6.33
N TYR A 248 5.01 -0.03 -6.29
CA TYR A 248 4.14 0.29 -5.16
C TYR A 248 3.42 -0.98 -4.72
N GLU A 249 3.19 -1.13 -3.42
CA GLU A 249 2.57 -2.34 -2.87
C GLU A 249 1.29 -1.99 -2.10
N TYR A 250 0.17 -2.60 -2.48
CA TYR A 250 -1.20 -2.38 -1.95
C TYR A 250 -1.80 -0.98 -2.08
N GLN A 251 -1.00 0.08 -2.18
CA GLN A 251 -1.46 1.47 -2.24
C GLN A 251 -0.93 2.19 -3.48
N THR A 252 -1.81 2.90 -4.17
CA THR A 252 -1.46 3.78 -5.29
C THR A 252 -0.77 5.05 -4.78
N PRO A 253 0.08 5.71 -5.58
CA PRO A 253 0.51 7.08 -5.27
C PRO A 253 -0.71 8.02 -5.22
N ASP A 254 -0.63 9.12 -4.45
CA ASP A 254 -1.77 10.04 -4.28
C ASP A 254 -2.05 10.89 -5.54
N HIS A 255 -1.07 11.00 -6.43
CA HIS A 255 -1.11 11.84 -7.62
C HIS A 255 -0.63 11.06 -8.87
N ILE A 256 -0.72 11.71 -10.04
CA ILE A 256 -0.22 11.16 -11.30
C ILE A 256 1.30 11.09 -11.25
N VAL A 257 1.86 9.91 -11.51
CA VAL A 257 3.31 9.71 -11.62
C VAL A 257 3.67 9.55 -13.09
N HIS A 258 4.61 10.37 -13.57
CA HIS A 258 4.98 10.42 -14.99
C HIS A 258 6.10 9.44 -15.38
N THR A 259 6.83 8.91 -14.39
CA THR A 259 7.81 7.84 -14.60
C THR A 259 7.14 6.48 -14.55
N PRO A 260 7.62 5.46 -15.27
CA PRO A 260 7.03 4.12 -15.24
C PRO A 260 6.96 3.55 -13.81
N TRP A 261 5.78 3.07 -13.44
CA TRP A 261 5.55 2.45 -12.14
C TRP A 261 4.50 1.35 -12.21
N GLU A 262 4.58 0.40 -11.29
CA GLU A 262 3.68 -0.75 -11.21
C GLU A 262 3.15 -0.90 -9.78
N LEU A 263 1.84 -1.10 -9.65
CA LEU A 263 1.21 -1.53 -8.40
C LEU A 263 1.18 -3.04 -8.34
N CYS A 264 1.75 -3.65 -7.30
CA CYS A 264 1.54 -5.05 -6.99
C CYS A 264 0.71 -5.22 -5.70
N ARG A 265 -0.15 -6.26 -5.69
CA ARG A 265 -0.87 -6.70 -4.48
C ARG A 265 -1.52 -8.07 -4.69
N GLY A 266 -1.88 -8.74 -3.59
CA GLY A 266 -2.86 -9.83 -3.58
C GLY A 266 -4.24 -9.37 -4.07
N ILE A 267 -4.98 -10.29 -4.69
CA ILE A 267 -6.44 -10.16 -4.80
C ILE A 267 -7.12 -10.18 -3.43
N GLY A 268 -6.49 -10.83 -2.45
CA GLY A 268 -6.79 -10.72 -1.02
C GLY A 268 -5.80 -9.81 -0.28
N HIS A 269 -5.44 -10.20 0.95
CA HIS A 269 -4.45 -9.54 1.82
C HIS A 269 -3.09 -10.26 1.85
N SER A 270 -3.03 -11.49 1.33
CA SER A 270 -1.81 -12.31 1.19
C SER A 270 -1.41 -12.48 -0.29
N PHE A 271 -0.12 -12.74 -0.55
CA PHE A 271 0.38 -13.14 -1.86
C PHE A 271 0.22 -14.65 -2.08
N CYS A 272 0.74 -15.48 -1.17
CA CYS A 272 0.45 -16.90 -1.23
C CYS A 272 -1.01 -17.18 -0.77
N HIS A 273 -1.59 -18.30 -1.22
CA HIS A 273 -2.92 -18.73 -0.77
C HIS A 273 -3.01 -18.71 0.75
N ASN A 274 -4.02 -18.01 1.28
CA ASN A 274 -4.34 -18.00 2.69
C ASN A 274 -5.75 -18.55 2.92
N ARG A 275 -5.86 -19.72 3.56
CA ARG A 275 -7.14 -20.38 3.83
C ARG A 275 -7.97 -19.70 4.91
N ALA A 276 -7.38 -18.76 5.67
CA ALA A 276 -8.12 -17.93 6.61
C ALA A 276 -8.96 -16.85 5.89
N GLU A 277 -8.59 -16.50 4.65
CA GLU A 277 -9.32 -15.50 3.88
C GLU A 277 -10.66 -16.04 3.35
N ARG A 278 -11.63 -15.14 3.22
CA ARG A 278 -13.01 -15.39 2.80
C ARG A 278 -13.37 -14.42 1.67
N ALA A 279 -14.60 -14.52 1.17
CA ALA A 279 -15.07 -13.67 0.07
C ALA A 279 -15.00 -12.18 0.40
N GLU A 280 -15.30 -11.78 1.65
CA GLU A 280 -15.17 -10.38 2.10
C GLU A 280 -13.72 -9.87 2.16
N HIS A 281 -12.74 -10.77 2.21
CA HIS A 281 -11.31 -10.43 2.22
C HIS A 281 -10.72 -10.34 0.80
N HIS A 282 -11.49 -10.67 -0.23
CA HIS A 282 -11.07 -10.66 -1.62
C HIS A 282 -11.71 -9.50 -2.37
N MET A 283 -10.96 -8.90 -3.29
CA MET A 283 -11.51 -7.90 -4.19
C MET A 283 -12.67 -8.48 -5.01
N THR A 284 -13.78 -7.77 -5.01
CA THR A 284 -14.87 -7.98 -5.96
C THR A 284 -14.44 -7.59 -7.36
N ALA A 285 -15.15 -8.07 -8.37
CA ALA A 285 -14.92 -7.67 -9.76
C ALA A 285 -14.99 -6.15 -9.98
N HIS A 286 -15.84 -5.47 -9.20
CA HIS A 286 -15.96 -4.02 -9.24
C HIS A 286 -14.70 -3.34 -8.70
N GLU A 287 -14.16 -3.80 -7.58
CA GLU A 287 -12.92 -3.26 -7.00
C GLU A 287 -11.71 -3.52 -7.90
N VAL A 288 -11.66 -4.66 -8.61
CA VAL A 288 -10.60 -4.93 -9.60
C VAL A 288 -10.63 -3.90 -10.72
N VAL A 289 -11.80 -3.61 -11.30
CA VAL A 289 -11.96 -2.58 -12.35
C VAL A 289 -11.63 -1.19 -11.82
N SER A 290 -12.12 -0.86 -10.62
CA SER A 290 -11.87 0.45 -10.00
C SER A 290 -10.38 0.67 -9.73
N LEU A 291 -9.67 -0.33 -9.21
CA LEU A 291 -8.24 -0.24 -8.96
C LEU A 291 -7.44 -0.16 -10.27
N LEU A 292 -7.74 -1.01 -11.26
CA LEU A 292 -7.05 -1.00 -12.55
C LEU A 292 -7.16 0.37 -13.23
N THR A 293 -8.37 0.94 -13.28
CA THR A 293 -8.59 2.24 -13.90
C THR A 293 -7.97 3.39 -13.11
N GLU A 294 -7.86 3.28 -11.78
CA GLU A 294 -7.08 4.21 -10.97
C GLU A 294 -5.59 4.18 -11.29
N VAL A 295 -5.02 2.99 -11.34
CA VAL A 295 -3.59 2.79 -11.64
C VAL A 295 -3.25 3.38 -13.00
N ILE A 296 -4.07 3.11 -14.02
CA ILE A 296 -3.89 3.68 -15.37
C ILE A 296 -4.06 5.20 -15.36
N ALA A 297 -5.06 5.74 -14.67
CA ALA A 297 -5.29 7.18 -14.58
C ALA A 297 -4.17 7.92 -13.84
N LYS A 298 -3.38 7.20 -13.02
CA LYS A 298 -2.16 7.69 -12.35
C LYS A 298 -0.87 7.32 -13.09
N GLY A 299 -0.96 6.68 -14.27
CA GLY A 299 0.15 6.43 -15.19
C GLY A 299 0.87 5.08 -15.05
N GLY A 300 0.35 4.15 -14.25
CA GLY A 300 1.02 2.88 -13.93
C GLY A 300 0.41 1.64 -14.58
N ASN A 301 1.04 0.50 -14.27
CA ASN A 301 0.52 -0.84 -14.56
C ASN A 301 0.06 -1.55 -13.28
N LEU A 302 -0.93 -2.44 -13.38
CA LEU A 302 -1.38 -3.27 -12.26
C LEU A 302 -0.89 -4.70 -12.44
N LEU A 303 -0.14 -5.21 -11.47
CA LEU A 303 0.27 -6.61 -11.35
C LEU A 303 -0.50 -7.25 -10.19
N LEU A 304 -1.62 -7.91 -10.52
CA LEU A 304 -2.54 -8.46 -9.52
C LEU A 304 -2.24 -9.93 -9.26
N ASN A 305 -2.04 -10.27 -8.00
CA ASN A 305 -1.56 -11.58 -7.58
C ASN A 305 -2.68 -12.58 -7.30
N VAL A 306 -2.46 -13.82 -7.73
CA VAL A 306 -3.15 -15.03 -7.29
C VAL A 306 -2.18 -15.98 -6.55
N GLY A 307 -2.71 -16.67 -5.54
CA GLY A 307 -2.00 -17.72 -4.82
C GLY A 307 -2.65 -19.08 -5.11
N PRO A 308 -1.98 -19.98 -5.88
CA PRO A 308 -2.45 -21.34 -6.09
C PRO A 308 -2.52 -22.15 -4.78
N ALA A 309 -3.36 -23.16 -4.73
CA ALA A 309 -3.38 -24.16 -3.68
C ALA A 309 -2.25 -25.20 -3.85
N ALA A 310 -2.01 -26.02 -2.83
CA ALA A 310 -0.94 -27.02 -2.84
C ALA A 310 -1.10 -28.10 -3.94
N ASP A 311 -2.31 -28.29 -4.46
CA ASP A 311 -2.62 -29.16 -5.61
C ASP A 311 -2.39 -28.48 -6.97
N GLY A 312 -1.98 -27.20 -6.99
CA GLY A 312 -1.69 -26.42 -8.19
C GLY A 312 -2.91 -25.73 -8.81
N THR A 313 -4.10 -25.85 -8.22
CA THR A 313 -5.29 -25.13 -8.70
C THR A 313 -5.34 -23.70 -8.17
N ILE A 314 -5.84 -22.75 -8.97
CA ILE A 314 -6.17 -21.41 -8.47
C ILE A 314 -7.58 -21.47 -7.85
N PRO A 315 -7.75 -21.15 -6.55
CA PRO A 315 -9.06 -21.19 -5.91
C PRO A 315 -10.11 -20.32 -6.61
N GLU A 316 -11.34 -20.83 -6.76
CA GLU A 316 -12.44 -20.07 -7.40
C GLU A 316 -12.80 -18.77 -6.66
N LEU A 317 -12.49 -18.70 -5.36
CA LEU A 317 -12.57 -17.46 -4.58
C LEU A 317 -11.75 -16.32 -5.20
N GLN A 318 -10.63 -16.64 -5.84
CA GLN A 318 -9.75 -15.71 -6.55
C GLN A 318 -10.11 -15.62 -8.04
N ALA A 319 -10.36 -16.76 -8.69
CA ALA A 319 -10.58 -16.81 -10.14
C ALA A 319 -11.92 -16.15 -10.57
N ALA A 320 -13.01 -16.36 -9.82
CA ALA A 320 -14.33 -15.88 -10.23
C ALA A 320 -14.44 -14.34 -10.29
N PRO A 321 -13.93 -13.56 -9.32
CA PRO A 321 -13.88 -12.10 -9.43
C PRO A 321 -13.06 -11.62 -10.63
N LEU A 322 -11.93 -12.27 -10.93
CA LEU A 322 -11.08 -11.93 -12.08
C LEU A 322 -11.79 -12.16 -13.42
N ARG A 323 -12.39 -13.33 -13.63
CA ARG A 323 -13.17 -13.61 -14.85
C ARG A 323 -14.31 -12.60 -15.02
N ARG A 324 -15.01 -12.28 -13.93
CA ARG A 324 -16.08 -11.28 -13.94
C ARG A 324 -15.56 -9.87 -14.27
N ALA A 325 -14.43 -9.45 -13.70
CA ALA A 325 -13.79 -8.17 -14.03
C ALA A 325 -13.37 -8.14 -15.50
N GLY A 326 -12.81 -9.25 -15.98
CA GLY A 326 -12.38 -9.45 -17.35
C GLY A 326 -13.46 -9.24 -18.40
N THR A 327 -14.73 -9.55 -18.09
CA THR A 327 -15.85 -9.21 -19.00
C THR A 327 -15.94 -7.70 -19.29
N TRP A 328 -15.56 -6.86 -18.32
CA TRP A 328 -15.50 -5.42 -18.49
C TRP A 328 -14.17 -4.98 -19.11
N VAL A 329 -13.04 -5.53 -18.64
CA VAL A 329 -11.69 -5.17 -19.14
C VAL A 329 -11.58 -5.44 -20.63
N ASN A 330 -11.98 -6.64 -21.08
CA ASN A 330 -11.93 -7.03 -22.49
C ASN A 330 -12.88 -6.18 -23.37
N ALA A 331 -14.01 -5.75 -22.82
CA ALA A 331 -14.93 -4.84 -23.52
C ALA A 331 -14.38 -3.41 -23.65
N HIS A 332 -13.37 -3.03 -22.85
CA HIS A 332 -12.76 -1.70 -22.82
C HIS A 332 -11.24 -1.77 -23.07
N ASP A 333 -10.76 -2.76 -23.84
CA ASP A 333 -9.34 -2.97 -24.12
C ASP A 333 -8.61 -1.70 -24.60
N GLN A 334 -9.24 -0.91 -25.47
CA GLN A 334 -8.65 0.36 -25.94
C GLN A 334 -8.46 1.36 -24.79
N LEU A 335 -9.42 1.48 -23.88
CA LEU A 335 -9.30 2.36 -22.72
C LEU A 335 -8.23 1.85 -21.76
N VAL A 336 -8.13 0.53 -21.57
CA VAL A 336 -7.18 -0.08 -20.65
C VAL A 336 -5.75 0.00 -21.19
N ASN A 337 -5.52 -0.44 -22.42
CA ASN A 337 -4.17 -0.61 -22.96
C ASN A 337 -3.68 0.54 -23.85
N ARG A 338 -4.55 1.49 -24.22
CA ARG A 338 -4.24 2.62 -25.12
C ARG A 338 -4.82 3.92 -24.62
N SER A 339 -4.54 4.23 -23.36
CA SER A 339 -4.87 5.52 -22.77
C SER A 339 -3.73 6.04 -21.92
N ARG A 340 -3.79 7.34 -21.64
CA ARG A 340 -2.89 8.04 -20.74
C ARG A 340 -3.67 8.86 -19.72
N PRO A 341 -3.04 9.24 -18.60
CA PRO A 341 -3.62 10.21 -17.67
C PRO A 341 -4.08 11.48 -18.38
N TRP A 342 -5.21 12.03 -17.92
CA TRP A 342 -5.56 13.42 -18.17
C TRP A 342 -4.73 14.34 -17.27
N HIS A 343 -5.03 15.64 -17.20
CA HIS A 343 -4.31 16.55 -16.30
C HIS A 343 -4.61 16.31 -14.81
N THR A 344 -5.67 15.55 -14.51
CA THR A 344 -6.00 15.01 -13.18
C THR A 344 -6.46 13.56 -13.34
N TRP A 345 -6.18 12.72 -12.35
CA TRP A 345 -6.51 11.30 -12.41
C TRP A 345 -7.99 11.03 -12.11
N GLY A 346 -8.63 11.88 -11.30
CA GLY A 346 -9.97 11.66 -10.79
C GLY A 346 -10.09 11.85 -9.27
N ASP A 347 -11.01 11.09 -8.68
CA ASP A 347 -11.32 11.07 -7.25
C ASP A 347 -11.92 9.70 -6.87
N ASP A 348 -12.54 9.54 -5.71
CA ASP A 348 -13.13 8.24 -5.31
C ASP A 348 -14.34 7.79 -6.16
N HIS A 349 -14.91 8.66 -7.00
CA HIS A 349 -16.08 8.40 -7.83
C HIS A 349 -15.75 8.18 -9.29
N VAL A 350 -14.75 8.86 -9.84
CA VAL A 350 -14.46 8.84 -11.28
C VAL A 350 -12.97 8.75 -11.60
N ARG A 351 -12.64 8.22 -12.78
CA ARG A 351 -11.29 8.22 -13.37
C ARG A 351 -11.32 8.90 -14.74
N TYR A 352 -10.33 9.75 -15.01
CA TYR A 352 -10.21 10.48 -16.27
C TYR A 352 -9.05 9.96 -17.10
N LEU A 353 -9.34 9.51 -18.32
CA LEU A 353 -8.37 8.91 -19.23
C LEU A 353 -8.47 9.57 -20.61
N VAL A 354 -7.33 9.77 -21.26
CA VAL A 354 -7.27 10.27 -22.64
C VAL A 354 -6.92 9.12 -23.57
N PRO A 355 -7.77 8.78 -24.55
CA PRO A 355 -7.46 7.75 -25.53
C PRO A 355 -6.23 8.11 -26.38
N GLU A 356 -5.36 7.13 -26.61
CA GLU A 356 -4.22 7.24 -27.52
C GLU A 356 -4.57 6.74 -28.93
N GLY A 357 -3.81 7.22 -29.93
CA GLY A 357 -4.05 6.86 -31.33
C GLY A 357 -3.67 5.44 -31.69
N ARG A 358 -4.09 4.99 -32.89
CA ARG A 358 -3.86 3.61 -33.34
C ARG A 358 -2.39 3.22 -33.51
N ASP A 359 -1.47 4.18 -33.55
CA ASP A 359 -0.10 3.97 -34.08
C ASP A 359 0.97 3.70 -33.00
N GLY A 360 0.61 3.60 -31.72
CA GLY A 360 1.42 2.91 -30.69
C GLY A 360 2.82 3.46 -30.40
N THR A 361 3.23 4.57 -31.00
CA THR A 361 4.42 5.32 -30.62
C THR A 361 4.08 6.14 -29.37
N HIS A 362 4.86 5.99 -28.30
CA HIS A 362 4.81 6.82 -27.06
C HIS A 362 5.19 8.30 -27.35
N GLY A 363 4.63 8.90 -28.40
CA GLY A 363 5.04 10.19 -28.93
C GLY A 363 4.12 10.76 -30.00
N ASP A 364 3.28 9.96 -30.68
CA ASP A 364 2.29 10.51 -31.60
C ASP A 364 0.89 10.42 -30.98
N VAL A 365 0.48 11.55 -30.42
CA VAL A 365 -0.92 11.92 -30.22
C VAL A 365 -1.71 11.44 -31.45
N MET A 366 -2.94 10.90 -31.28
CA MET A 366 -3.96 10.98 -32.36
C MET A 366 -3.74 12.32 -33.04
N PRO A 367 -3.50 12.41 -34.37
CA PRO A 367 -3.08 13.66 -34.99
C PRO A 367 -3.97 14.75 -34.42
N HIS A 368 -3.38 15.59 -33.58
CA HIS A 368 -4.11 16.63 -32.88
C HIS A 368 -4.70 17.39 -34.03
N ASP A 369 -6.01 17.29 -34.29
CA ASP A 369 -6.64 18.28 -35.13
C ASP A 369 -6.58 19.50 -34.23
N PRO A 370 -5.74 20.52 -34.52
CA PRO A 370 -5.68 21.71 -33.68
C PRO A 370 -7.01 22.49 -33.70
N ARG A 371 -8.03 21.96 -34.38
CA ARG A 371 -9.40 22.48 -34.50
C ARG A 371 -10.49 21.53 -33.98
N GLY A 372 -10.15 20.33 -33.50
CA GLY A 372 -11.10 19.36 -32.95
C GLY A 372 -11.17 19.41 -31.40
N PRO A 373 -12.29 19.00 -30.78
CA PRO A 373 -12.38 18.91 -29.33
C PRO A 373 -11.46 17.80 -28.78
N ASP A 374 -10.86 18.04 -27.62
CA ASP A 374 -10.15 17.01 -26.84
C ASP A 374 -11.14 15.93 -26.40
N VAL A 375 -10.70 14.68 -26.39
CA VAL A 375 -11.53 13.54 -25.99
C VAL A 375 -11.03 12.99 -24.65
N VAL A 376 -11.95 12.89 -23.69
CA VAL A 376 -11.69 12.30 -22.38
C VAL A 376 -12.71 11.21 -22.11
N ASP A 377 -12.23 10.00 -21.82
CA ASP A 377 -13.05 8.90 -21.34
C ASP A 377 -13.13 8.96 -19.80
N VAL A 378 -14.36 8.95 -19.27
CA VAL A 378 -14.66 9.03 -17.84
C VAL A 378 -15.23 7.72 -17.36
N VAL A 379 -14.48 7.02 -16.51
CA VAL A 379 -14.92 5.80 -15.86
C VAL A 379 -15.60 6.16 -14.54
N VAL A 380 -16.86 5.78 -14.35
CA VAL A 380 -17.58 6.03 -13.10
C VAL A 380 -17.50 4.80 -12.21
N VAL A 381 -16.58 4.83 -11.25
CA VAL A 381 -16.33 3.74 -10.31
C VAL A 381 -17.26 3.78 -9.10
N ARG A 382 -17.78 4.94 -8.70
CA ARG A 382 -18.88 4.99 -7.72
C ARG A 382 -19.97 5.92 -8.24
N PRO A 383 -21.25 5.59 -8.06
CA PRO A 383 -22.33 6.51 -8.41
C PRO A 383 -22.11 7.86 -7.74
N GLY A 384 -22.06 8.92 -8.53
CA GLY A 384 -21.80 10.28 -8.08
C GLY A 384 -21.83 11.22 -9.27
N SER A 385 -22.41 12.39 -9.09
CA SER A 385 -22.46 13.48 -10.06
C SER A 385 -22.62 14.78 -9.27
N PRO A 386 -21.94 15.88 -9.62
CA PRO A 386 -21.19 16.15 -10.86
C PRO A 386 -19.80 15.48 -10.94
N PHE A 387 -19.21 15.47 -12.15
CA PHE A 387 -17.79 15.21 -12.43
C PHE A 387 -17.01 16.52 -12.21
N PRO A 388 -16.34 16.71 -11.05
CA PRO A 388 -15.92 18.04 -10.60
C PRO A 388 -14.82 18.66 -11.47
N ALA A 389 -13.94 17.83 -12.02
CA ALA A 389 -12.83 18.27 -12.87
C ALA A 389 -13.28 18.79 -14.25
N MET A 390 -14.57 18.64 -14.59
CA MET A 390 -15.12 19.04 -15.89
C MET A 390 -16.01 20.28 -15.79
N SER A 391 -15.62 21.26 -15.00
CA SER A 391 -16.27 22.58 -14.95
C SER A 391 -15.96 23.40 -16.23
N PRO A 392 -16.69 24.50 -16.50
CA PRO A 392 -16.39 25.38 -17.63
C PRO A 392 -14.95 25.92 -17.66
N ALA A 393 -14.25 25.94 -16.52
CA ALA A 393 -12.85 26.33 -16.44
C ALA A 393 -11.90 25.32 -17.11
N ALA A 394 -12.30 24.04 -17.17
CA ALA A 394 -11.55 22.98 -17.85
C ALA A 394 -11.85 22.91 -19.37
N GLY A 395 -12.78 23.73 -19.86
CA GLY A 395 -13.22 23.77 -21.25
C GLY A 395 -14.72 23.53 -21.40
N ARG A 396 -15.25 23.89 -22.58
CA ARG A 396 -16.67 23.72 -22.90
C ARG A 396 -16.91 22.27 -23.32
N VAL A 397 -17.73 21.55 -22.58
CA VAL A 397 -18.19 20.23 -23.03
C VAL A 397 -19.07 20.43 -24.28
N VAL A 398 -18.78 19.69 -25.34
CA VAL A 398 -19.50 19.78 -26.63
C VAL A 398 -20.23 18.48 -26.99
N SER A 399 -19.83 17.36 -26.40
CA SER A 399 -20.48 16.07 -26.59
C SER A 399 -20.27 15.16 -25.38
N VAL A 400 -21.26 14.36 -25.05
CA VAL A 400 -21.15 13.23 -24.11
C VAL A 400 -21.83 12.05 -24.77
N SER A 401 -21.12 10.93 -24.85
CA SER A 401 -21.63 9.67 -25.40
C SER A 401 -21.28 8.51 -24.48
N ASP A 402 -22.07 7.44 -24.49
CA ASP A 402 -21.68 6.18 -23.86
C ASP A 402 -20.68 5.39 -24.72
N ARG A 403 -20.32 4.20 -24.25
CA ARG A 403 -19.39 3.28 -24.93
C ARG A 403 -19.86 2.86 -26.33
N ASP A 404 -21.17 2.83 -26.57
CA ASP A 404 -21.78 2.38 -27.83
C ASP A 404 -21.94 3.59 -28.80
N GLY A 405 -21.51 4.78 -28.37
CA GLY A 405 -21.57 6.02 -29.13
C GLY A 405 -22.93 6.72 -29.06
N ALA A 406 -23.85 6.25 -28.20
CA ALA A 406 -25.14 6.91 -28.03
C ALA A 406 -24.98 8.22 -27.26
N SER A 407 -25.57 9.29 -27.76
CA SER A 407 -25.54 10.60 -27.10
C SER A 407 -26.25 10.54 -25.75
N ILE A 408 -25.64 11.13 -24.72
CA ILE A 408 -26.21 11.23 -23.38
C ILE A 408 -26.61 12.67 -23.10
N GLU A 409 -27.70 12.87 -22.35
CA GLU A 409 -28.07 14.21 -21.86
C GLU A 409 -27.14 14.66 -20.74
N TRP A 410 -26.73 15.93 -20.75
CA TRP A 410 -25.83 16.49 -19.74
C TRP A 410 -26.06 17.97 -19.50
N GLU A 411 -25.54 18.45 -18.37
CA GLU A 411 -25.51 19.86 -17.97
C GLU A 411 -24.12 20.15 -17.39
N GLN A 412 -23.51 21.27 -17.77
CA GLN A 412 -22.20 21.71 -17.25
C GLN A 412 -22.37 23.02 -16.48
N ASP A 413 -21.89 23.08 -15.24
CA ASP A 413 -21.88 24.30 -14.42
C ASP A 413 -20.59 24.42 -13.60
N SER A 414 -20.51 25.42 -12.70
CA SER A 414 -19.32 25.66 -11.88
C SER A 414 -18.94 24.50 -10.95
N SER A 415 -19.86 23.56 -10.68
CA SER A 415 -19.60 22.37 -9.88
C SER A 415 -19.06 21.18 -10.71
N GLY A 416 -19.09 21.28 -12.04
CA GLY A 416 -18.61 20.24 -12.96
C GLY A 416 -19.64 19.83 -14.00
N LEU A 417 -19.41 18.67 -14.63
CA LEU A 417 -20.33 18.07 -15.60
C LEU A 417 -21.30 17.11 -14.90
N ARG A 418 -22.60 17.31 -15.08
CA ARG A 418 -23.65 16.38 -14.66
C ARG A 418 -24.19 15.63 -15.86
N VAL A 419 -24.11 14.31 -15.82
CA VAL A 419 -24.64 13.44 -16.86
C VAL A 419 -25.98 12.87 -16.38
N ARG A 420 -27.06 13.07 -17.16
CA ARG A 420 -28.36 12.46 -16.90
C ARG A 420 -28.32 11.02 -17.38
N ARG A 421 -28.48 10.09 -16.45
CA ARG A 421 -28.58 8.66 -16.79
C ARG A 421 -29.82 8.42 -17.64
N THR A 422 -29.62 7.98 -18.88
CA THR A 422 -30.70 7.60 -19.80
C THR A 422 -31.30 6.23 -19.51
N ASP A 423 -30.68 5.39 -18.66
CA ASP A 423 -31.24 4.09 -18.29
C ASP A 423 -31.08 3.72 -16.82
N ARG A 424 -32.11 3.07 -16.27
CA ARG A 424 -32.16 2.58 -14.88
C ARG A 424 -31.27 1.37 -14.60
N ARG A 425 -30.56 0.81 -15.59
CA ARG A 425 -29.58 -0.28 -15.37
C ARG A 425 -28.48 -0.30 -16.45
N PRO A 426 -27.23 0.10 -16.14
CA PRO A 426 -26.10 -0.52 -16.80
C PRO A 426 -25.91 -1.90 -16.14
N ALA A 427 -26.08 -2.99 -16.89
CA ALA A 427 -25.80 -4.34 -16.43
C ALA A 427 -24.28 -4.64 -16.30
N GLY A 428 -23.45 -3.65 -15.96
CA GLY A 428 -21.99 -3.72 -16.01
C GLY A 428 -21.30 -3.09 -14.79
N LEU A 429 -20.02 -3.44 -14.59
CA LEU A 429 -19.25 -3.10 -13.39
C LEU A 429 -18.99 -1.58 -13.19
N ALA A 430 -18.71 -0.85 -14.27
CA ALA A 430 -18.54 0.61 -14.27
C ALA A 430 -18.94 1.19 -15.64
N PRO A 431 -19.81 2.21 -15.73
CA PRO A 431 -20.07 2.86 -17.02
C PRO A 431 -18.91 3.77 -17.42
N VAL A 432 -18.70 3.87 -18.73
CA VAL A 432 -17.71 4.75 -19.35
C VAL A 432 -18.43 5.75 -20.24
N TYR A 433 -18.12 7.03 -20.07
CA TYR A 433 -18.61 8.12 -20.93
C TYR A 433 -17.45 8.73 -21.70
N ARG A 434 -17.63 8.90 -23.00
CA ARG A 434 -16.71 9.64 -23.86
C ARG A 434 -17.17 11.08 -23.97
N ILE A 435 -16.28 12.01 -23.62
CA ILE A 435 -16.60 13.43 -23.50
C ILE A 435 -15.71 14.23 -24.43
N GLY A 436 -16.33 15.02 -25.30
CA GLY A 436 -15.64 15.99 -26.14
C GLY A 436 -15.59 17.33 -25.43
N ILE A 437 -14.39 17.89 -25.31
CA ILE A 437 -14.13 19.17 -24.64
C ILE A 437 -13.46 20.10 -25.65
N GLU A 438 -14.12 21.21 -25.94
CA GLU A 438 -13.49 22.29 -26.68
C GLU A 438 -12.68 23.13 -25.70
N GLN A 439 -11.36 23.14 -25.91
CA GLN A 439 -10.44 23.97 -25.13
C GLN A 439 -10.90 25.43 -25.20
N PRO A 440 -10.91 26.16 -24.07
CA PRO A 440 -11.21 27.57 -24.11
C PRO A 440 -10.21 28.27 -25.05
N PRO A 441 -10.61 29.34 -25.76
CA PRO A 441 -9.65 30.14 -26.53
C PRO A 441 -8.50 30.52 -25.61
N ALA A 442 -7.27 30.53 -26.16
CA ALA A 442 -6.05 30.86 -25.43
C ALA A 442 -6.32 32.00 -24.46
N ALA A 443 -6.01 31.79 -23.18
CA ALA A 443 -6.37 32.70 -22.12
C ALA A 443 -6.08 34.14 -22.57
N PRO A 444 -7.05 35.08 -22.46
CA PRO A 444 -6.77 36.47 -22.74
C PRO A 444 -5.51 36.86 -21.98
N ILE A 445 -4.60 37.60 -22.63
CA ILE A 445 -3.38 38.15 -22.02
C ILE A 445 -3.76 38.62 -20.61
N GLU A 446 -3.20 37.98 -19.58
CA GLU A 446 -3.43 38.39 -18.19
C GLU A 446 -2.99 39.86 -18.08
N LEU A 447 -3.94 40.79 -18.14
CA LEU A 447 -3.69 42.22 -17.90
C LEU A 447 -3.32 42.46 -16.43
N PHE A 448 -3.67 41.50 -15.57
CA PHE A 448 -3.27 41.40 -14.18
C PHE A 448 -2.87 39.95 -13.96
N SER A 449 -1.63 39.73 -13.49
CA SER A 449 -1.25 38.40 -13.04
C SER A 449 -2.18 37.99 -11.90
N THR A 450 -2.69 36.76 -11.96
CA THR A 450 -3.05 36.05 -10.74
C THR A 450 -1.76 35.79 -9.98
N VAL A 451 -1.22 36.83 -9.34
CA VAL A 451 -0.06 36.70 -8.46
C VAL A 451 -0.46 35.61 -7.48
N ARG A 452 0.20 34.43 -7.55
CA ARG A 452 0.39 33.60 -6.37
C ARG A 452 0.95 34.58 -5.35
N ASN A 453 0.11 35.05 -4.43
CA ASN A 453 0.55 36.02 -3.42
C ASN A 453 1.86 35.49 -2.87
N ALA A 454 2.94 36.25 -3.09
CA ALA A 454 4.25 35.85 -2.61
C ALA A 454 4.11 35.49 -1.13
N PRO A 455 4.69 34.37 -0.67
CA PRO A 455 4.55 33.95 0.72
C PRO A 455 4.82 35.12 1.66
N ILE A 456 3.87 35.39 2.56
CA ILE A 456 3.97 36.48 3.53
C ILE A 456 5.00 36.08 4.58
N ASP A 457 6.03 36.90 4.76
CA ASP A 457 7.06 36.68 5.78
C ASP A 457 6.49 36.89 7.19
N LEU A 458 6.77 35.94 8.08
CA LEU A 458 6.35 35.93 9.47
C LEU A 458 7.44 36.41 10.45
N THR A 459 8.67 36.65 9.98
CA THR A 459 9.86 36.90 10.82
C THR A 459 9.64 38.03 11.84
N HIS A 460 9.00 39.12 11.42
CA HIS A 460 8.74 40.29 12.27
C HIS A 460 7.38 40.29 12.98
N ARG A 461 6.55 39.25 12.77
CA ARG A 461 5.17 39.22 13.29
C ARG A 461 5.10 38.97 14.79
N PHE A 462 6.21 38.54 15.39
CA PHE A 462 6.33 38.32 16.83
C PHE A 462 7.03 39.46 17.56
N ASP A 463 7.49 40.49 16.85
CA ASP A 463 8.18 41.63 17.46
C ASP A 463 7.24 42.34 18.45
N GLY A 464 7.67 42.43 19.71
CA GLY A 464 6.88 43.02 20.79
C GLY A 464 5.75 42.15 21.35
N THR A 465 5.65 40.88 20.91
CA THR A 465 4.72 39.92 21.51
C THR A 465 5.26 39.37 22.83
N GLY A 466 4.36 39.01 23.73
CA GLY A 466 4.67 38.37 25.01
C GLY A 466 3.63 37.32 25.38
N VAL A 467 3.81 36.68 26.54
CA VAL A 467 2.89 35.66 27.04
C VAL A 467 1.43 36.15 27.03
N GLY A 468 0.55 35.37 26.41
CA GLY A 468 -0.87 35.70 26.24
C GLY A 468 -1.21 36.49 24.97
N SER A 469 -0.21 36.90 24.19
CA SER A 469 -0.45 37.59 22.91
C SER A 469 -1.07 36.66 21.88
N VAL A 470 -1.95 37.21 21.03
CA VAL A 470 -2.52 36.51 19.87
C VAL A 470 -2.04 37.19 18.59
N VAL A 471 -1.31 36.45 17.76
CA VAL A 471 -0.90 36.87 16.42
C VAL A 471 -1.92 36.30 15.44
N GLN A 472 -2.80 37.17 14.94
CA GLN A 472 -3.81 36.81 13.94
C GLN A 472 -3.23 36.94 12.52
N LEU A 473 -3.14 35.82 11.81
CA LEU A 473 -2.78 35.77 10.40
C LEU A 473 -4.00 36.05 9.53
N GLY A 474 -3.76 36.75 8.41
CA GLY A 474 -4.74 37.00 7.38
C GLY A 474 -4.90 35.83 6.41
N ASP A 475 -5.78 36.05 5.43
CA ASP A 475 -5.97 35.17 4.29
C ASP A 475 -4.69 35.12 3.43
N GLY A 476 -4.35 33.93 2.94
CA GLY A 476 -3.22 33.70 2.05
C GLY A 476 -2.15 32.76 2.59
N LEU A 477 -1.06 32.71 1.81
CA LEU A 477 0.10 31.87 2.03
C LEU A 477 1.16 32.63 2.83
N HIS A 478 1.64 32.03 3.92
CA HIS A 478 2.70 32.55 4.80
C HIS A 478 3.91 31.63 4.73
N ALA A 479 5.11 32.21 4.78
CA ALA A 479 6.37 31.48 4.72
C ALA A 479 6.73 30.90 6.09
N GLY A 480 7.02 29.59 6.13
CA GLY A 480 7.73 28.93 7.22
C GLY A 480 9.20 28.61 6.85
N PRO A 481 10.00 28.07 7.78
CA PRO A 481 9.64 27.72 9.14
C PRO A 481 9.43 28.94 10.04
N VAL A 482 8.55 28.82 11.03
CA VAL A 482 8.30 29.85 12.03
C VAL A 482 8.30 29.27 13.44
N THR A 483 8.97 29.95 14.37
CA THR A 483 8.92 29.59 15.80
C THR A 483 7.91 30.48 16.50
N VAL A 484 6.87 29.88 17.07
CA VAL A 484 5.87 30.58 17.89
C VAL A 484 6.44 30.73 19.30
N PRO A 485 6.68 31.96 19.77
CA PRO A 485 7.35 32.18 21.05
C PRO A 485 6.53 31.72 22.25
N THR A 486 7.23 31.60 23.37
CA THR A 486 6.67 31.22 24.66
C THR A 486 5.38 31.97 25.01
N GLY A 487 4.30 31.22 25.23
CA GLY A 487 2.99 31.73 25.64
C GLY A 487 2.21 32.48 24.56
N VAL A 488 2.68 32.52 23.30
CA VAL A 488 2.00 33.22 22.20
C VAL A 488 1.06 32.28 21.46
N THR A 489 -0.09 32.79 21.02
CA THR A 489 -1.02 32.08 20.14
C THR A 489 -0.89 32.59 18.71
N LEU A 490 -0.55 31.71 17.77
CA LEU A 490 -0.61 31.97 16.33
C LEU A 490 -1.93 31.43 15.78
N ARG A 491 -2.78 32.33 15.24
CA ARG A 491 -4.15 31.99 14.81
C ARG A 491 -4.41 32.38 13.37
N GLY A 492 -5.00 31.48 12.57
CA GLY A 492 -5.49 31.77 11.22
C GLY A 492 -6.96 32.17 11.15
N LEU A 493 -7.45 32.44 9.93
CA LEU A 493 -8.87 32.72 9.66
C LEU A 493 -9.70 31.45 9.35
N GLY A 494 -9.05 30.29 9.31
CA GLY A 494 -9.62 29.02 8.89
C GLY A 494 -8.63 28.21 8.04
N THR A 495 -8.82 26.89 8.02
CA THR A 495 -7.97 25.93 7.29
C THR A 495 -7.98 26.15 5.78
N ASP A 496 -9.08 26.67 5.24
CA ASP A 496 -9.21 26.90 3.79
C ASP A 496 -8.70 28.29 3.36
N ARG A 497 -8.20 29.09 4.31
CA ARG A 497 -7.89 30.51 4.10
C ARG A 497 -6.47 30.88 4.50
N THR A 498 -5.96 30.33 5.59
CA THR A 498 -4.62 30.67 6.10
C THR A 498 -3.73 29.45 6.01
N VAL A 499 -2.65 29.54 5.23
CA VAL A 499 -1.69 28.45 5.02
C VAL A 499 -0.29 28.90 5.43
N ILE A 500 0.41 28.11 6.25
CA ILE A 500 1.85 28.24 6.49
C ILE A 500 2.54 27.12 5.73
N ARG A 501 3.47 27.45 4.84
CA ARG A 501 4.22 26.47 4.04
C ARG A 501 5.72 26.64 4.19
N SER A 502 6.42 25.54 4.39
CA SER A 502 7.89 25.48 4.43
C SER A 502 8.43 24.63 3.30
N ASP A 503 9.61 24.98 2.79
CA ASP A 503 10.34 24.14 1.83
C ASP A 503 11.05 22.97 2.54
N GLY A 504 11.23 23.06 3.86
CA GLY A 504 11.73 21.97 4.71
C GLY A 504 10.61 21.15 5.36
N PRO A 505 10.95 20.07 6.10
CA PRO A 505 9.97 19.17 6.68
C PRO A 505 9.11 19.84 7.77
N THR A 506 9.70 20.76 8.55
CA THR A 506 9.01 21.49 9.61
C THR A 506 8.67 22.91 9.16
N ALA A 507 7.42 23.31 9.37
CA ALA A 507 6.93 24.64 9.05
C ALA A 507 6.60 25.46 10.30
N VAL A 508 6.25 24.82 11.42
CA VAL A 508 5.95 25.51 12.68
C VAL A 508 6.65 24.82 13.85
N ILE A 509 7.31 25.60 14.70
CA ILE A 509 7.90 25.15 15.97
C ILE A 509 7.17 25.88 17.11
N LEU A 510 6.72 25.14 18.12
CA LEU A 510 5.99 25.69 19.28
C LEU A 510 6.87 25.65 20.53
N GLU A 511 7.14 26.81 21.11
CA GLU A 511 7.80 26.94 22.42
C GLU A 511 6.82 26.73 23.59
N ARG A 512 7.33 26.83 24.82
CA ARG A 512 6.56 26.65 26.06
C ARG A 512 5.25 27.47 26.07
N GLY A 513 4.10 26.83 26.24
CA GLY A 513 2.79 27.46 26.31
C GLY A 513 2.31 28.07 24.98
N ALA A 514 3.04 27.87 23.88
CA ALA A 514 2.66 28.38 22.57
C ALA A 514 1.46 27.60 22.00
N ARG A 515 0.66 28.30 21.17
CA ARG A 515 -0.55 27.74 20.57
C ARG A 515 -0.60 27.96 19.07
N LEU A 516 -1.11 26.97 18.35
CA LEU A 516 -1.41 27.03 16.93
C LEU A 516 -2.90 26.77 16.71
N GLU A 517 -3.60 27.69 16.06
CA GLU A 517 -5.06 27.65 15.96
C GLU A 517 -5.58 27.97 14.55
N HIS A 518 -6.52 27.16 14.05
CA HIS A 518 -7.39 27.48 12.91
C HIS A 518 -6.67 27.85 11.60
N LEU A 519 -5.66 27.07 11.23
CA LEU A 519 -4.91 27.24 9.97
C LEU A 519 -4.44 25.92 9.38
N THR A 520 -3.93 25.99 8.16
CA THR A 520 -3.29 24.86 7.47
C THR A 520 -1.77 24.97 7.52
N VAL A 521 -1.08 23.87 7.78
CA VAL A 521 0.39 23.77 7.76
C VAL A 521 0.81 22.74 6.72
N GLN A 522 1.74 23.13 5.85
CA GLN A 522 2.23 22.31 4.74
C GLN A 522 3.76 22.26 4.70
N SER A 523 4.29 21.15 4.19
CA SER A 523 5.69 21.02 3.80
C SER A 523 5.79 20.69 2.31
N ALA A 524 6.83 21.18 1.65
CA ALA A 524 7.18 20.76 0.29
C ALA A 524 7.87 19.39 0.25
N VAL A 525 8.22 18.80 1.40
CA VAL A 525 8.87 17.50 1.49
C VAL A 525 7.85 16.40 1.25
N GLU A 526 8.09 15.59 0.22
CA GLU A 526 7.27 14.42 -0.04
C GLU A 526 7.46 13.36 1.05
N ARG A 527 6.34 12.73 1.41
CA ARG A 527 6.33 11.60 2.33
C ARG A 527 6.92 10.37 1.66
N VAL A 528 7.87 9.72 2.32
CA VAL A 528 8.52 8.50 1.83
C VAL A 528 8.27 7.37 2.81
N ALA A 529 7.62 6.30 2.33
CA ALA A 529 7.35 5.10 3.13
C ALA A 529 6.72 5.43 4.51
N TRP A 530 7.06 4.68 5.55
CA TRP A 530 6.53 4.88 6.91
C TRP A 530 7.19 6.02 7.68
N PHE A 531 8.11 6.79 7.08
CA PHE A 531 8.80 7.86 7.80
C PHE A 531 7.86 9.04 8.08
N PRO A 532 7.85 9.56 9.32
CA PRO A 532 7.05 10.73 9.65
C PRO A 532 7.61 11.98 8.98
N VAL A 533 6.71 12.85 8.50
CA VAL A 533 7.05 14.20 7.98
C VAL A 533 6.62 15.21 9.03
N PRO A 534 7.53 15.72 9.90
CA PRO A 534 7.17 16.53 11.07
C PRO A 534 6.90 18.00 10.70
N VAL A 535 5.69 18.30 10.22
CA VAL A 535 5.29 19.65 9.79
C VAL A 535 5.11 20.64 10.94
N VAL A 536 4.71 20.13 12.11
CA VAL A 536 4.65 20.89 13.37
C VAL A 536 5.51 20.20 14.40
N ARG A 537 6.38 20.97 15.08
CA ARG A 537 7.23 20.48 16.16
C ARG A 537 6.87 21.15 17.48
N ALA A 538 6.44 20.35 18.45
CA ALA A 538 6.20 20.73 19.83
C ALA A 538 7.51 20.64 20.62
N ALA A 539 8.17 21.79 20.84
CA ALA A 539 9.51 21.87 21.43
C ALA A 539 9.51 22.36 22.90
N GLY A 540 8.38 22.80 23.43
CA GLY A 540 8.24 23.23 24.83
C GLY A 540 7.00 22.69 25.52
N ASP A 541 6.95 22.86 26.84
CA ASP A 541 5.84 22.39 27.69
C ASP A 541 4.53 23.11 27.38
N ASP A 542 3.38 22.51 27.70
CA ASP A 542 2.04 23.12 27.65
C ASP A 542 1.60 23.64 26.26
N VAL A 543 2.16 23.06 25.18
CA VAL A 543 1.83 23.45 23.79
C VAL A 543 0.45 22.96 23.35
N VAL A 544 -0.20 23.73 22.49
CA VAL A 544 -1.53 23.39 21.97
C VAL A 544 -1.59 23.56 20.45
N VAL A 545 -2.02 22.51 19.75
CA VAL A 545 -2.47 22.56 18.35
C VAL A 545 -3.98 22.33 18.35
N LEU A 546 -4.74 23.27 17.79
CA LEU A 546 -6.21 23.26 17.84
C LEU A 546 -6.84 23.65 16.51
N GLY A 547 -7.77 22.83 16.01
CA GLY A 547 -8.56 23.23 14.84
C GLY A 547 -7.75 23.41 13.56
N CYS A 548 -6.63 22.70 13.40
CA CYS A 548 -5.71 22.86 12.28
C CYS A 548 -5.84 21.72 11.26
N THR A 549 -5.39 21.97 10.03
CA THR A 549 -5.13 20.92 9.02
C THR A 549 -3.64 20.84 8.76
N LEU A 550 -3.02 19.68 8.98
CA LEU A 550 -1.59 19.49 8.87
C LEU A 550 -1.32 18.46 7.78
N ASP A 551 -0.55 18.84 6.76
CA ASP A 551 -0.08 17.92 5.72
C ASP A 551 1.16 17.15 6.19
N GLY A 552 1.01 16.44 7.31
CA GLY A 552 2.12 15.79 8.01
C GLY A 552 1.83 15.47 9.46
N HIS A 553 2.91 15.24 10.20
CA HIS A 553 2.88 14.78 11.58
C HIS A 553 3.15 15.93 12.55
N VAL A 554 2.60 15.82 13.75
CA VAL A 554 3.08 16.56 14.91
C VAL A 554 4.17 15.74 15.58
N LEU A 555 5.38 16.29 15.66
CA LEU A 555 6.48 15.72 16.44
C LEU A 555 6.52 16.39 17.81
N VAL A 556 6.45 15.61 18.89
CA VAL A 556 6.62 16.08 20.27
C VAL A 556 8.03 15.71 20.73
N ASP A 557 8.81 16.72 21.09
CA ASP A 557 10.20 16.53 21.50
C ASP A 557 10.31 15.78 22.84
N PRO A 558 11.42 15.05 23.07
CA PRO A 558 11.70 14.42 24.35
C PRO A 558 11.68 15.41 25.51
N GLY A 559 11.09 14.99 26.64
CA GLY A 559 11.01 15.80 27.85
C GLY A 559 9.87 16.82 27.88
N VAL A 560 9.15 17.04 26.77
CA VAL A 560 8.01 17.96 26.75
C VAL A 560 6.91 17.49 27.71
N HIS A 561 6.46 18.41 28.57
CA HIS A 561 5.34 18.19 29.48
C HIS A 561 4.04 18.73 28.90
N ASP A 562 3.02 17.86 28.78
CA ASP A 562 1.62 18.23 28.45
C ASP A 562 1.40 18.88 27.07
N ALA A 563 1.82 18.19 26.00
CA ALA A 563 1.50 18.58 24.62
C ALA A 563 0.08 18.16 24.22
N LYS A 564 -0.70 19.08 23.64
CA LYS A 564 -2.11 18.85 23.29
C LYS A 564 -2.37 19.06 21.80
N VAL A 565 -2.86 18.03 21.11
CA VAL A 565 -3.33 18.10 19.72
C VAL A 565 -4.83 17.82 19.71
N ARG A 566 -5.62 18.80 19.25
CA ARG A 566 -7.08 18.75 19.40
C ARG A 566 -7.82 19.20 18.16
N ALA A 567 -8.95 18.57 17.87
CA ALA A 567 -9.89 19.00 16.82
C ALA A 567 -9.21 19.26 15.46
N SER A 568 -8.19 18.47 15.11
CA SER A 568 -7.32 18.73 13.96
C SER A 568 -7.31 17.56 12.98
N LEU A 569 -7.04 17.85 11.71
CA LEU A 569 -6.78 16.87 10.65
C LEU A 569 -5.27 16.79 10.43
N LEU A 570 -4.68 15.60 10.44
CA LEU A 570 -3.24 15.39 10.31
C LEU A 570 -2.88 13.98 9.83
N HIS A 571 -1.62 13.70 9.52
CA HIS A 571 -1.17 12.34 9.21
C HIS A 571 -0.91 11.50 10.46
N GLY A 572 -0.28 12.10 11.47
CA GLY A 572 0.00 11.42 12.74
C GLY A 572 0.59 12.28 13.84
N VAL A 573 0.78 11.68 15.02
CA VAL A 573 1.48 12.26 16.17
C VAL A 573 2.58 11.32 16.60
N VAL A 574 3.81 11.81 16.67
CA VAL A 574 4.97 11.03 17.13
C VAL A 574 5.55 11.71 18.37
N ALA A 575 5.74 10.95 19.44
CA ALA A 575 6.32 11.42 20.68
C ALA A 575 7.28 10.38 21.25
N ASP A 576 8.57 10.72 21.36
CA ASP A 576 9.56 9.84 21.95
C ASP A 576 10.13 10.51 23.21
N GLY A 577 9.84 9.95 24.38
CA GLY A 577 10.27 10.49 25.67
C GLY A 577 9.50 11.73 26.14
N ALA A 578 8.36 12.06 25.55
CA ALA A 578 7.46 13.10 26.08
C ALA A 578 6.82 12.63 27.40
N THR A 579 6.58 13.53 28.35
CA THR A 579 6.02 13.14 29.65
C THR A 579 4.53 12.88 29.59
N ARG A 580 3.79 13.73 28.87
CA ARG A 580 2.35 13.59 28.68
C ARG A 580 1.92 14.19 27.36
N VAL A 581 1.13 13.43 26.61
CA VAL A 581 0.55 13.84 25.33
C VAL A 581 -0.95 13.59 25.37
N VAL A 582 -1.73 14.58 24.92
CA VAL A 582 -3.18 14.47 24.77
C VAL A 582 -3.53 14.67 23.31
N VAL A 583 -4.11 13.65 22.69
CA VAL A 583 -4.67 13.72 21.33
C VAL A 583 -6.17 13.54 21.45
N SER A 584 -6.96 14.57 21.07
CA SER A 584 -8.41 14.44 21.18
C SER A 584 -9.24 15.09 20.10
N ARG A 585 -10.29 14.38 19.65
CA ARG A 585 -11.18 14.84 18.56
C ARG A 585 -10.46 15.08 17.25
N CYS A 586 -9.39 14.34 16.98
CA CYS A 586 -8.59 14.49 15.76
C CYS A 586 -9.01 13.46 14.71
N ARG A 587 -8.79 13.80 13.44
CA ARG A 587 -8.89 12.87 12.31
C ARG A 587 -7.50 12.65 11.76
N LEU A 588 -7.05 11.40 11.74
CA LEU A 588 -5.73 11.03 11.24
C LEU A 588 -5.89 10.16 10.01
N ARG A 589 -5.12 10.46 8.96
CA ARG A 589 -5.09 9.64 7.74
C ARG A 589 -3.65 9.25 7.40
N GLY A 590 -3.39 7.95 7.38
CA GLY A 590 -2.06 7.39 7.09
C GLY A 590 -1.86 6.98 5.64
N MET A 591 -0.81 6.19 5.42
CA MET A 591 -0.46 5.56 4.14
C MET A 591 -0.21 4.04 4.28
N ARG A 592 -1.03 3.41 5.13
CA ARG A 592 -1.21 1.97 5.36
C ARG A 592 -0.02 1.25 6.00
N TRP A 593 1.16 1.87 5.99
CA TRP A 593 2.43 1.34 6.49
C TRP A 593 2.99 2.11 7.69
N ASP A 594 2.39 3.24 8.03
CA ASP A 594 2.78 4.13 9.11
C ASP A 594 1.99 3.92 10.40
N VAL A 595 2.41 4.60 11.47
CA VAL A 595 1.71 4.61 12.75
C VAL A 595 1.01 5.95 12.94
N GLY A 596 -0.29 5.94 13.26
CA GLY A 596 -1.06 7.16 13.42
C GLY A 596 -0.67 7.96 14.66
N ILE A 597 -0.67 7.31 15.82
CA ILE A 597 -0.19 7.89 17.08
C ILE A 597 0.86 6.95 17.65
N ASP A 598 2.11 7.39 17.71
CA ASP A 598 3.25 6.61 18.17
C ASP A 598 3.89 7.30 19.37
N ILE A 599 3.77 6.70 20.56
CA ILE A 599 4.26 7.27 21.81
C ILE A 599 5.18 6.27 22.51
N THR A 600 6.39 6.72 22.82
CA THR A 600 7.39 5.95 23.58
C THR A 600 7.70 6.65 24.90
N GLY A 601 7.53 5.92 26.01
CA GLY A 601 7.75 6.42 27.37
C GLY A 601 6.70 7.44 27.82
N GLY A 602 6.89 7.97 29.03
CA GLY A 602 5.96 8.94 29.63
C GLY A 602 4.81 8.29 30.40
N HIS A 603 3.90 9.14 30.91
CA HIS A 603 2.79 8.70 31.74
C HIS A 603 1.52 9.54 31.55
N GLY A 604 0.35 8.94 31.79
CA GLY A 604 -0.91 9.68 31.78
C GLY A 604 -1.31 10.20 30.40
N HIS A 605 -0.82 9.58 29.32
CA HIS A 605 -1.19 9.94 27.96
C HIS A 605 -2.68 9.69 27.75
N LEU A 606 -3.32 10.54 26.94
CA LEU A 606 -4.75 10.43 26.65
C LEU A 606 -5.00 10.55 25.16
N ILE A 607 -5.53 9.49 24.57
CA ILE A 607 -5.96 9.42 23.18
C ILE A 607 -7.47 9.18 23.19
N GLU A 608 -8.26 10.20 22.84
CA GLU A 608 -9.71 10.09 22.93
C GLU A 608 -10.50 10.70 21.78
N SER A 609 -11.62 10.07 21.43
CA SER A 609 -12.57 10.59 20.44
C SER A 609 -11.95 10.91 19.08
N CYS A 610 -10.91 10.17 18.68
CA CYS A 610 -10.23 10.35 17.39
C CYS A 610 -10.75 9.36 16.35
N GLU A 611 -10.63 9.73 15.07
CA GLU A 611 -10.86 8.86 13.90
C GLU A 611 -9.50 8.62 13.23
N LEU A 612 -9.07 7.36 13.09
CA LEU A 612 -7.78 6.99 12.50
C LEU A 612 -8.02 6.00 11.36
N HIS A 613 -7.56 6.36 10.15
CA HIS A 613 -7.76 5.57 8.94
C HIS A 613 -6.47 5.38 8.15
N HIS A 614 -6.36 4.21 7.53
CA HIS A 614 -5.27 3.87 6.62
C HIS A 614 -3.90 3.94 7.29
N HIS A 615 -3.75 3.42 8.50
CA HIS A 615 -2.45 3.21 9.15
C HIS A 615 -2.11 1.72 9.21
N LEU A 616 -0.83 1.39 9.40
CA LEU A 616 -0.42 0.04 9.81
C LEU A 616 -0.91 -0.24 11.22
N CYS A 617 -0.66 0.73 12.11
CA CYS A 617 -1.06 0.74 13.50
C CYS A 617 -1.76 2.08 13.79
N ALA A 618 -2.97 2.05 14.34
CA ALA A 618 -3.67 3.29 14.68
C ALA A 618 -2.98 3.98 15.86
N VAL A 619 -2.83 3.27 16.98
CA VAL A 619 -2.19 3.77 18.21
C VAL A 619 -1.17 2.75 18.70
N ARG A 620 0.09 3.17 18.80
CA ARG A 620 1.15 2.40 19.45
C ARG A 620 1.65 3.13 20.69
N LEU A 621 1.66 2.42 21.82
CA LEU A 621 2.22 2.89 23.08
C LEU A 621 3.33 1.93 23.51
N THR A 622 4.54 2.45 23.66
CA THR A 622 5.72 1.66 24.05
C THR A 622 6.27 2.14 25.37
N GLY A 623 6.33 1.27 26.39
CA GLY A 623 6.93 1.59 27.70
C GLY A 623 6.23 2.74 28.45
N THR A 624 4.94 2.97 28.19
CA THR A 624 4.16 4.03 28.84
C THR A 624 3.51 3.55 30.15
N LEU A 625 3.27 4.48 31.08
CA LEU A 625 2.56 4.22 32.34
C LEU A 625 1.18 4.91 32.37
N ASP A 626 0.16 4.23 32.86
CA ASP A 626 -1.18 4.82 33.16
C ASP A 626 -1.78 5.59 31.96
N SER A 627 -1.65 5.02 30.77
CA SER A 627 -2.09 5.67 29.53
C SER A 627 -3.49 5.21 29.11
N THR A 628 -4.31 6.12 28.60
CA THR A 628 -5.70 5.85 28.24
C THR A 628 -5.95 6.04 26.75
N VAL A 629 -6.51 5.02 26.10
CA VAL A 629 -6.99 5.04 24.70
C VAL A 629 -8.49 4.76 24.69
N ARG A 630 -9.33 5.78 24.46
CA ARG A 630 -10.78 5.61 24.60
C ARG A 630 -11.67 6.28 23.56
N GLY A 631 -12.78 5.62 23.23
CA GLY A 631 -13.83 6.21 22.40
C GLY A 631 -13.37 6.59 20.98
N ASN A 632 -12.37 5.92 20.44
CA ASN A 632 -11.83 6.19 19.10
C ASN A 632 -12.50 5.30 18.05
N GLN A 633 -12.46 5.73 16.79
CA GLN A 633 -12.83 4.95 15.60
C GLN A 633 -11.56 4.59 14.85
N LEU A 634 -11.26 3.31 14.74
CA LEU A 634 -9.98 2.80 14.26
C LEU A 634 -10.18 1.89 13.04
N GLU A 635 -9.53 2.23 11.94
CA GLU A 635 -9.46 1.41 10.72
C GLU A 635 -8.00 1.33 10.26
N SER A 636 -7.34 0.24 10.64
CA SER A 636 -5.91 0.04 10.43
C SER A 636 -5.65 -1.34 9.85
N ARG A 637 -4.48 -1.53 9.25
CA ARG A 637 -4.12 -2.78 8.61
C ARG A 637 -3.83 -3.89 9.62
N TRP A 638 -2.93 -3.63 10.58
CA TRP A 638 -2.48 -4.66 11.52
C TRP A 638 -2.98 -4.41 12.92
N TRP A 639 -2.79 -3.22 13.47
CA TRP A 639 -3.17 -2.94 14.85
C TRP A 639 -4.15 -1.78 14.97
N GLY A 640 -5.22 -1.99 15.73
CA GLY A 640 -6.01 -0.89 16.27
C GLY A 640 -5.20 -0.18 17.36
N VAL A 641 -4.94 -0.90 18.46
CA VAL A 641 -4.10 -0.44 19.57
C VAL A 641 -3.02 -1.49 19.86
N HIS A 642 -1.75 -1.08 19.84
CA HIS A 642 -0.60 -1.93 20.18
C HIS A 642 0.10 -1.39 21.42
N LEU A 643 0.05 -2.17 22.50
CA LEU A 643 0.70 -1.88 23.77
C LEU A 643 1.96 -2.73 23.90
N VAL A 644 3.13 -2.10 23.95
CA VAL A 644 4.42 -2.78 24.04
C VAL A 644 5.07 -2.43 25.39
N GLY A 645 5.13 -3.39 26.31
CA GLY A 645 5.78 -3.22 27.61
C GLY A 645 5.16 -2.10 28.46
N THR A 646 3.86 -1.84 28.33
CA THR A 646 3.17 -0.78 29.08
C THR A 646 2.74 -1.23 30.48
N GLU A 647 2.60 -0.29 31.40
CA GLU A 647 2.07 -0.54 32.75
C GLU A 647 0.74 0.22 32.95
N ALA A 648 -0.27 -0.47 33.50
CA ALA A 648 -1.57 0.10 33.86
C ALA A 648 -2.29 0.87 32.71
N SER A 649 -2.13 0.43 31.47
CA SER A 649 -2.80 1.07 30.33
C SER A 649 -4.27 0.66 30.21
N HIS A 650 -5.14 1.61 29.88
CA HIS A 650 -6.58 1.41 29.77
C HIS A 650 -7.07 1.67 28.35
N VAL A 651 -7.65 0.66 27.71
CA VAL A 651 -8.18 0.73 26.34
C VAL A 651 -9.68 0.44 26.36
N SER A 652 -10.52 1.46 26.16
CA SER A 652 -11.95 1.28 26.33
C SER A 652 -12.88 2.03 25.37
N GLY A 653 -14.01 1.40 25.05
CA GLY A 653 -15.06 2.02 24.24
C GLY A 653 -14.63 2.38 22.81
N ASN A 654 -13.53 1.80 22.30
CA ASN A 654 -13.10 2.02 20.93
C ASN A 654 -13.92 1.15 19.96
N SER A 655 -14.11 1.65 18.74
CA SER A 655 -14.69 0.92 17.63
C SER A 655 -13.59 0.63 16.61
N THR A 656 -13.27 -0.64 16.40
CA THR A 656 -12.19 -1.07 15.49
C THR A 656 -12.75 -1.94 14.37
N VAL A 657 -12.36 -1.67 13.13
CA VAL A 657 -12.83 -2.42 11.96
C VAL A 657 -11.67 -2.82 11.06
N GLY A 658 -11.69 -4.05 10.53
CA GLY A 658 -10.79 -4.43 9.44
C GLY A 658 -9.33 -4.68 9.82
N THR A 659 -9.03 -4.90 11.11
CA THR A 659 -7.65 -5.07 11.63
C THR A 659 -7.25 -6.53 11.78
N MET A 660 -5.97 -6.84 11.63
CA MET A 660 -5.40 -8.12 12.09
C MET A 660 -5.60 -8.31 13.61
N ARG A 661 -5.18 -7.35 14.43
CA ARG A 661 -5.32 -7.36 15.89
C ARG A 661 -5.95 -6.05 16.33
N ALA A 662 -7.16 -6.08 16.86
CA ALA A 662 -7.80 -4.84 17.27
C ALA A 662 -7.14 -4.25 18.52
N VAL A 663 -6.79 -5.09 19.48
CA VAL A 663 -5.95 -4.76 20.63
C VAL A 663 -4.87 -5.82 20.78
N ASP A 664 -3.62 -5.39 20.93
CA ASP A 664 -2.47 -6.26 21.13
C ASP A 664 -1.67 -5.81 22.35
N ILE A 665 -1.44 -6.71 23.29
CA ILE A 665 -0.70 -6.49 24.53
C ILE A 665 0.55 -7.38 24.49
N GLU A 666 1.68 -6.76 24.22
CA GLU A 666 2.99 -7.42 24.16
C GLU A 666 3.81 -7.07 25.41
N GLY A 667 3.93 -8.02 26.34
CA GLY A 667 4.55 -7.79 27.64
C GLY A 667 3.80 -6.79 28.53
N GLY A 668 4.48 -6.25 29.54
CA GLY A 668 3.90 -5.25 30.44
C GLY A 668 2.97 -5.82 31.53
N THR A 669 2.35 -4.92 32.30
CA THR A 669 1.57 -5.29 33.50
C THR A 669 0.27 -4.50 33.62
N GLY A 670 -0.80 -5.18 34.05
CA GLY A 670 -2.02 -4.51 34.52
C GLY A 670 -2.83 -3.79 33.44
N ALA A 671 -2.74 -4.20 32.17
CA ALA A 671 -3.56 -3.61 31.10
C ALA A 671 -5.05 -3.93 31.29
N GLU A 672 -5.92 -2.93 31.12
CA GLU A 672 -7.38 -3.09 31.19
C GLU A 672 -8.02 -2.77 29.84
N ILE A 673 -8.66 -3.77 29.24
CA ILE A 673 -9.28 -3.70 27.92
C ILE A 673 -10.79 -3.90 28.08
N SER A 674 -11.57 -2.83 27.99
CA SER A 674 -13.00 -2.91 28.33
C SER A 674 -13.96 -2.20 27.38
N GLY A 675 -15.09 -2.86 27.08
CA GLY A 675 -16.17 -2.24 26.33
C GLY A 675 -15.84 -1.86 24.88
N ASN A 676 -14.80 -2.45 24.28
CA ASN A 676 -14.46 -2.19 22.88
C ASN A 676 -15.37 -2.99 21.94
N ALA A 677 -15.69 -2.41 20.78
CA ALA A 677 -16.41 -3.06 19.70
C ALA A 677 -15.46 -3.29 18.53
N VAL A 678 -15.28 -4.55 18.13
CA VAL A 678 -14.43 -4.94 17.01
C VAL A 678 -15.30 -5.63 15.97
N SER A 679 -15.13 -5.27 14.70
CA SER A 679 -15.76 -6.01 13.60
C SER A 679 -14.83 -6.29 12.44
N ASP A 680 -15.11 -7.36 11.69
CA ASP A 680 -14.49 -7.65 10.39
C ASP A 680 -12.95 -7.73 10.45
N GLY A 681 -12.39 -8.17 11.58
CA GLY A 681 -10.95 -8.32 11.80
C GLY A 681 -10.51 -9.77 11.98
N ASP A 682 -9.20 -10.03 12.12
CA ASP A 682 -8.74 -11.38 12.47
C ASP A 682 -8.96 -11.66 13.96
N SER A 683 -8.42 -10.81 14.84
CA SER A 683 -8.42 -11.02 16.28
C SER A 683 -8.91 -9.80 17.07
N GLY A 684 -9.75 -10.04 18.08
CA GLY A 684 -10.29 -9.00 18.96
C GLY A 684 -9.27 -8.48 19.97
N CYS A 685 -8.62 -9.37 20.71
CA CYS A 685 -7.60 -9.04 21.71
C CYS A 685 -6.51 -10.13 21.75
N ILE A 686 -5.25 -9.73 21.65
CA ILE A 686 -4.09 -10.59 21.81
C ILE A 686 -3.33 -10.19 23.09
N ILE A 687 -2.90 -11.19 23.86
CA ILE A 687 -2.06 -11.01 25.05
C ILE A 687 -0.87 -11.95 24.93
N GLU A 688 0.34 -11.41 24.83
CA GLU A 688 1.54 -12.22 24.58
C GLU A 688 2.81 -11.72 25.27
N ARG A 689 3.88 -12.52 25.15
CA ARG A 689 5.26 -12.19 25.56
C ARG A 689 5.42 -11.73 27.01
N GLY A 690 4.86 -12.52 27.93
CA GLY A 690 4.95 -12.31 29.37
C GLY A 690 4.01 -11.25 29.92
N ALA A 691 3.09 -10.70 29.11
CA ALA A 691 2.06 -9.78 29.60
C ALA A 691 1.26 -10.41 30.76
N THR A 692 1.08 -9.67 31.86
CA THR A 692 0.49 -10.24 33.08
C THR A 692 -0.41 -9.25 33.82
N GLY A 693 -1.38 -9.76 34.56
CA GLY A 693 -2.38 -8.96 35.27
C GLY A 693 -3.38 -8.28 34.34
N ALA A 694 -3.52 -8.73 33.10
CA ALA A 694 -4.43 -8.14 32.13
C ALA A 694 -5.90 -8.45 32.47
N ILE A 695 -6.78 -7.45 32.33
CA ILE A 695 -8.22 -7.58 32.53
C ILE A 695 -8.92 -7.26 31.21
N VAL A 696 -9.68 -8.22 30.67
CA VAL A 696 -10.42 -8.07 29.40
C VAL A 696 -11.91 -8.26 29.66
N SER A 697 -12.72 -7.20 29.61
CA SER A 697 -14.14 -7.30 29.99
C SER A 697 -15.13 -6.50 29.14
N GLY A 698 -16.34 -7.02 28.96
CA GLY A 698 -17.42 -6.30 28.29
C GLY A 698 -17.17 -6.00 26.80
N ASN A 699 -16.18 -6.64 26.16
CA ASN A 699 -15.85 -6.39 24.75
C ASN A 699 -16.80 -7.18 23.83
N ARG A 700 -17.04 -6.64 22.63
CA ARG A 700 -17.86 -7.25 21.58
C ARG A 700 -17.02 -7.46 20.34
N TRP A 701 -16.90 -8.71 19.89
CA TRP A 701 -16.14 -9.10 18.71
C TRP A 701 -17.10 -9.71 17.69
N GLU A 702 -17.34 -9.03 16.58
CA GLU A 702 -18.31 -9.40 15.55
C GLU A 702 -17.59 -9.77 14.26
N ARG A 703 -17.91 -10.94 13.65
CA ARG A 703 -17.23 -11.38 12.41
C ARG A 703 -15.70 -11.33 12.50
N CYS A 704 -15.17 -11.62 13.69
CA CYS A 704 -13.73 -11.82 13.90
C CYS A 704 -13.41 -13.31 13.79
N ARG A 705 -12.15 -13.67 13.52
CA ARG A 705 -11.73 -15.08 13.62
C ARG A 705 -11.57 -15.52 15.06
N ILE A 706 -10.85 -14.74 15.86
CA ILE A 706 -10.65 -14.99 17.28
C ILE A 706 -11.19 -13.80 18.08
N GLY A 707 -11.83 -14.09 19.21
CA GLY A 707 -12.15 -13.08 20.23
C GLY A 707 -10.93 -12.66 21.03
N LEU A 708 -10.50 -13.52 21.96
CA LEU A 708 -9.29 -13.35 22.79
C LEU A 708 -8.32 -14.51 22.57
N LEU A 709 -7.04 -14.22 22.33
CA LEU A 709 -5.95 -15.19 22.38
C LEU A 709 -4.89 -14.73 23.38
N ALA A 710 -4.63 -15.56 24.40
CA ALA A 710 -3.54 -15.37 25.35
C ALA A 710 -2.47 -16.44 25.10
N TRP A 711 -1.20 -16.06 24.91
CA TRP A 711 -0.12 -16.99 24.59
C TRP A 711 1.19 -16.52 25.22
N ASP A 712 1.89 -17.36 25.98
CA ASP A 712 3.03 -16.93 26.80
C ASP A 712 2.62 -15.75 27.70
N ALA A 713 1.41 -15.80 28.25
CA ALA A 713 0.83 -14.75 29.09
C ALA A 713 0.79 -15.20 30.55
N GLY A 714 1.01 -14.26 31.46
CA GLY A 714 0.86 -14.48 32.90
C GLY A 714 -0.62 -14.52 33.30
N THR A 715 -0.98 -13.84 34.40
CA THR A 715 -2.36 -13.84 34.88
C THR A 715 -3.25 -13.03 33.93
N VAL A 716 -4.28 -13.66 33.36
CA VAL A 716 -5.30 -13.00 32.53
C VAL A 716 -6.68 -13.22 33.17
N THR A 717 -7.42 -12.13 33.40
CA THR A 717 -8.82 -12.18 33.85
C THR A 717 -9.73 -11.71 32.73
N HIS A 718 -10.74 -12.49 32.37
CA HIS A 718 -11.72 -12.09 31.36
C HIS A 718 -13.15 -12.43 31.77
N HIS A 719 -14.10 -11.53 31.51
CA HIS A 719 -15.53 -11.74 31.81
C HIS A 719 -16.41 -10.85 30.93
N ASP A 720 -17.68 -11.24 30.73
CA ASP A 720 -18.67 -10.44 29.99
C ASP A 720 -18.28 -10.06 28.55
N ASN A 721 -17.33 -10.76 27.91
CA ASN A 721 -17.00 -10.58 26.50
C ASN A 721 -17.93 -11.42 25.62
N ALA A 722 -18.29 -10.90 24.45
CA ALA A 722 -19.20 -11.55 23.50
C ALA A 722 -18.56 -11.69 22.11
N GLY A 723 -18.41 -12.94 21.66
CA GLY A 723 -18.15 -13.27 20.25
C GLY A 723 -19.47 -13.41 19.50
N ILE A 724 -19.62 -12.73 18.36
CA ILE A 724 -20.84 -12.72 17.54
C ILE A 724 -20.45 -13.05 16.11
N ASP A 725 -21.06 -14.09 15.55
CA ASP A 725 -20.77 -14.55 14.18
C ASP A 725 -19.27 -14.72 13.91
N LEU A 726 -18.53 -15.20 14.92
CA LEU A 726 -17.11 -15.49 14.77
C LEU A 726 -16.89 -16.47 13.62
N HIS A 727 -15.83 -16.23 12.84
CA HIS A 727 -15.47 -17.12 11.75
C HIS A 727 -15.14 -18.53 12.24
N GLU A 728 -14.60 -18.64 13.46
CA GLU A 728 -14.37 -19.87 14.21
C GLU A 728 -15.21 -19.81 15.50
N PRO A 729 -16.42 -20.41 15.53
CA PRO A 729 -17.39 -20.21 16.61
C PRO A 729 -16.87 -20.57 18.01
N ASP A 730 -15.97 -21.54 18.09
CA ASP A 730 -15.37 -22.02 19.34
C ASP A 730 -14.19 -21.15 19.80
N HIS A 731 -13.73 -20.19 18.99
CA HIS A 731 -12.53 -19.37 19.26
C HIS A 731 -12.87 -18.00 19.87
N THR A 732 -13.89 -17.97 20.74
CA THR A 732 -14.16 -16.76 21.53
C THR A 732 -13.02 -16.48 22.52
N VAL A 733 -12.46 -17.53 23.13
CA VAL A 733 -11.30 -17.44 24.02
C VAL A 733 -10.38 -18.63 23.75
N MET A 734 -9.11 -18.33 23.46
CA MET A 734 -8.05 -19.31 23.27
C MET A 734 -6.91 -19.01 24.25
N ILE A 735 -6.45 -20.05 24.95
CA ILE A 735 -5.33 -19.94 25.89
C ILE A 735 -4.25 -20.92 25.45
N GLY A 736 -3.12 -20.36 25.03
CA GLY A 736 -1.90 -21.06 24.68
C GLY A 736 -1.09 -21.51 25.91
N PRO A 737 0.10 -22.11 25.68
CA PRO A 737 1.04 -22.35 26.76
C PRO A 737 1.43 -21.04 27.46
N ALA A 738 1.77 -21.14 28.75
CA ALA A 738 2.25 -20.05 29.58
C ALA A 738 3.78 -20.11 29.74
#